data_AF-A0A497QTT0-F1
#
_entry.id   AF-A0A497QTT0-F1
#
_cell.length_a   1.000
_cell.length_b   1.000
_cell.length_c   1.000
_cell.angle_alpha   90.00
_cell.angle_beta   90.00
_cell.angle_gamma   90.00
#
_symmetry.space_group_name_H-M   'P 1'
#
loop_
_entity.id
_entity.type
_entity.pdbx_description
1 polymer ?
#
loop_
_entity_poly.entity_id
_entity_poly.type
_entity_poly.pdbx_seq_one_letter_code
_entity_poly.pdbx_strand_id
1 'polypeptide(L)'
;MSEEQKELNERIKELVYQLRNNPDEAVRFEAIQELQSLQEQAERALNDLIETLHNETDYDVLYLVIETIGNFGAKAEKAVPDLIDLIDSFYDDEEILQLILDTFSKIGKAAKKAERTIKTLITDYEERTIRYYAIQTLERVTGSDAVPFLERIAANEEEDELVRIEAIKTIAKIGTKEIISKLKKLHKKVSSDEIKVNIEAVLGELGDSKIIPKLMARLMEGSQSYERAVSAEALGKIRAKEAIPILLETAMEDEDILVREKAVQALGNIRSKEATDILIQILQDELNKDLRMEVIDAFAKIGGEDIIHALESVIENDSDDDIRIKAINALVEINAANSGTILTAILYEDSSFNVRKAAGKALGLIGGVNDIPPLVDMLQNLEEDEAILEIVKETLLKLGQKGYASALVGLIKNTDDIDIKDEATRMIVDIEPLKAIPELLPLLRDKDSLLRSLTAFMLSEIGKKIGFDDYEELIQAYESGAVERNLAQKQVMYELELKKQDILEKLQTAEAEIALQKERELNLRKIIKRYSEISLERMASLLKFKDTLELEKWLLELPDELAFQVQKDVVRIPQILQDETIEAEEAISKILDSFKEVGSYTCHNCGYPIEKDFKLCPDCGEPIPHCEICKLPISFGETYGFCPLCEAKGHLPHFQEWVKANGTCPHCLQKIPLEGIVPVEHTIKKR
;
A
#
# COMPACT_ATOMS: atom_id res chain seq x y z
N MET A 1 -8.76 -27.86 -15.56
CA MET A 1 -9.65 -26.74 -15.17
C MET A 1 -10.64 -27.28 -14.17
N SER A 2 -10.77 -26.64 -13.01
CA SER A 2 -11.84 -26.92 -12.04
C SER A 2 -13.21 -26.73 -12.70
N GLU A 3 -14.24 -27.31 -12.11
CA GLU A 3 -15.62 -27.20 -12.59
C GLU A 3 -16.10 -25.74 -12.58
N GLU A 4 -15.75 -24.99 -11.53
CA GLU A 4 -15.97 -23.53 -11.40
C GLU A 4 -15.30 -22.73 -12.53
N GLN A 5 -14.07 -23.09 -12.93
CA GLN A 5 -13.38 -22.39 -14.01
C GLN A 5 -14.04 -22.63 -15.38
N LYS A 6 -14.68 -23.78 -15.57
CA LYS A 6 -15.47 -24.08 -16.79
C LYS A 6 -16.75 -23.26 -16.81
N GLU A 7 -17.46 -23.20 -15.69
CA GLU A 7 -18.70 -22.43 -15.55
C GLU A 7 -18.46 -20.94 -15.81
N LEU A 8 -17.43 -20.37 -15.18
CA LEU A 8 -17.01 -19.00 -15.43
C LEU A 8 -16.65 -18.74 -16.90
N ASN A 9 -15.98 -19.69 -17.56
CA ASN A 9 -15.63 -19.56 -18.97
C ASN A 9 -16.84 -19.59 -19.90
N GLU A 10 -17.83 -20.44 -19.60
CA GLU A 10 -19.08 -20.46 -20.36
C GLU A 10 -19.89 -19.19 -20.12
N ARG A 11 -19.89 -18.66 -18.88
CA ARG A 11 -20.54 -17.39 -18.58
C ARG A 11 -19.92 -16.21 -19.33
N ILE A 12 -18.59 -16.09 -19.36
CA ILE A 12 -17.90 -15.05 -20.13
C ILE A 12 -18.25 -15.14 -21.62
N LYS A 13 -18.30 -16.35 -22.19
CA LYS A 13 -18.69 -16.53 -23.60
C LYS A 13 -20.13 -16.09 -23.86
N GLU A 14 -21.04 -16.40 -22.94
CA GLU A 14 -22.44 -15.97 -23.05
C GLU A 14 -22.55 -14.43 -23.01
N LEU A 15 -21.87 -13.79 -22.05
CA LEU A 15 -21.86 -12.33 -21.92
C LEU A 15 -21.28 -11.66 -23.17
N VAL A 16 -20.16 -12.17 -23.69
CA VAL A 16 -19.57 -11.71 -24.96
C VAL A 16 -20.55 -11.89 -26.13
N TYR A 17 -21.27 -13.02 -26.17
CA TYR A 17 -22.25 -13.26 -27.23
C TYR A 17 -23.40 -12.24 -27.18
N GLN A 18 -23.92 -11.95 -25.97
CA GLN A 18 -24.94 -10.92 -25.76
C GLN A 18 -24.44 -9.55 -26.17
N LEU A 19 -23.26 -9.16 -25.69
CA LEU A 19 -22.63 -7.89 -25.99
C LEU A 19 -22.44 -7.67 -27.50
N ARG A 20 -22.13 -8.71 -28.27
CA ARG A 20 -21.85 -8.55 -29.70
C ARG A 20 -23.06 -8.63 -30.60
N ASN A 21 -24.07 -9.42 -30.23
CA ASN A 21 -25.11 -9.85 -31.16
C ASN A 21 -26.52 -9.43 -30.73
N ASN A 22 -26.71 -8.99 -29.49
CA ASN A 22 -28.04 -8.61 -29.02
C ASN A 22 -28.44 -7.24 -29.60
N PRO A 23 -29.59 -7.13 -30.30
CA PRO A 23 -30.05 -5.87 -30.85
C PRO A 23 -30.46 -4.85 -29.77
N ASP A 24 -30.77 -5.30 -28.55
CA ASP A 24 -31.19 -4.45 -27.43
C ASP A 24 -29.96 -3.89 -26.68
N GLU A 25 -29.79 -2.57 -26.70
CA GLU A 25 -28.70 -1.87 -26.02
C GLU A 25 -28.69 -2.10 -24.50
N ALA A 26 -29.85 -2.24 -23.85
CA ALA A 26 -29.91 -2.48 -22.41
C ALA A 26 -29.31 -3.85 -22.06
N VAL A 27 -29.53 -4.85 -22.92
CA VAL A 27 -28.94 -6.19 -22.72
C VAL A 27 -27.44 -6.17 -22.96
N ARG A 28 -26.96 -5.40 -23.95
CA ARG A 28 -25.51 -5.20 -24.16
C ARG A 28 -24.86 -4.49 -22.98
N PHE A 29 -25.53 -3.48 -22.44
CA PHE A 29 -25.11 -2.72 -21.27
C PHE A 29 -25.00 -3.60 -20.02
N GLU A 30 -26.02 -4.40 -19.70
CA GLU A 30 -25.97 -5.36 -18.59
C GLU A 30 -24.84 -6.38 -18.78
N ALA A 31 -24.63 -6.86 -20.01
CA ALA A 31 -23.58 -7.82 -20.31
C ALA A 31 -22.17 -7.26 -20.04
N ILE A 32 -21.89 -6.01 -20.41
CA ILE A 32 -20.59 -5.38 -20.15
C ILE A 32 -20.39 -5.03 -18.67
N GLN A 33 -21.44 -4.61 -17.96
CA GLN A 33 -21.37 -4.39 -16.50
C GLN A 33 -21.03 -5.68 -15.75
N GLU A 34 -21.64 -6.80 -16.15
CA GLU A 34 -21.32 -8.08 -15.55
C GLU A 34 -19.86 -8.48 -15.87
N LEU A 35 -19.39 -8.29 -17.11
CA LEU A 35 -17.98 -8.50 -17.46
C LEU A 35 -17.02 -7.64 -16.62
N GLN A 36 -17.36 -6.37 -16.34
CA GLN A 36 -16.56 -5.51 -15.46
C GLN A 36 -16.47 -6.05 -14.04
N SER A 37 -17.58 -6.57 -13.50
CA SER A 37 -17.63 -7.15 -12.15
C SER A 37 -16.69 -8.35 -11.96
N LEU A 38 -16.37 -9.05 -13.06
CA LEU A 38 -15.44 -10.18 -13.08
C LEU A 38 -13.95 -9.78 -13.09
N GLN A 39 -13.64 -8.48 -13.24
CA GLN A 39 -12.30 -7.90 -13.17
C GLN A 39 -11.29 -8.66 -14.05
N GLU A 40 -10.15 -9.12 -13.50
CA GLU A 40 -9.10 -9.82 -14.26
C GLU A 40 -9.59 -11.11 -14.93
N GLN A 41 -10.67 -11.73 -14.44
CA GLN A 41 -11.20 -12.97 -15.02
C GLN A 41 -11.80 -12.74 -16.41
N ALA A 42 -12.27 -11.52 -16.69
CA ALA A 42 -12.83 -11.12 -17.98
C ALA A 42 -11.75 -10.81 -19.04
N GLU A 43 -10.45 -10.88 -18.73
CA GLU A 43 -9.35 -10.63 -19.69
C GLU A 43 -9.50 -11.50 -20.97
N ARG A 44 -10.07 -12.69 -20.86
CA ARG A 44 -10.30 -13.59 -22.00
C ARG A 44 -11.27 -13.01 -23.04
N ALA A 45 -12.12 -12.08 -22.65
CA ALA A 45 -13.03 -11.36 -23.54
C ALA A 45 -12.37 -10.19 -24.27
N LEU A 46 -11.09 -9.86 -23.99
CA LEU A 46 -10.43 -8.67 -24.52
C LEU A 46 -10.50 -8.56 -26.05
N ASN A 47 -10.30 -9.66 -26.79
CA ASN A 47 -10.38 -9.62 -28.25
C ASN A 47 -11.80 -9.31 -28.73
N ASP A 48 -12.81 -9.80 -28.03
CA ASP A 48 -14.21 -9.54 -28.35
C ASP A 48 -14.59 -8.10 -28.02
N LEU A 49 -14.09 -7.56 -26.91
CA LEU A 49 -14.26 -6.14 -26.55
C LEU A 49 -13.62 -5.22 -27.59
N ILE A 50 -12.42 -5.57 -28.09
CA ILE A 50 -11.76 -4.85 -29.18
C ILE A 50 -12.63 -4.88 -30.45
N GLU A 51 -13.25 -6.02 -30.78
CA GLU A 51 -14.14 -6.11 -31.93
C GLU A 51 -15.42 -5.28 -31.75
N THR A 52 -15.92 -5.17 -30.51
CA THR A 52 -17.07 -4.32 -30.17
C THR A 52 -16.77 -2.83 -30.35
N LEU A 53 -15.54 -2.35 -30.09
CA LEU A 53 -15.16 -0.93 -30.29
C LEU A 53 -15.49 -0.40 -31.69
N HIS A 54 -15.36 -1.24 -32.72
CA HIS A 54 -15.58 -0.83 -34.12
C HIS A 54 -17.04 -0.84 -34.55
N ASN A 55 -17.89 -1.56 -33.83
CA ASN A 55 -19.24 -1.89 -34.28
C ASN A 55 -20.34 -1.37 -33.34
N GLU A 56 -19.99 -0.95 -32.13
CA GLU A 56 -20.95 -0.41 -31.17
C GLU A 56 -21.35 1.02 -31.55
N THR A 57 -22.65 1.26 -31.59
CA THR A 57 -23.24 2.56 -31.92
C THR A 57 -23.87 3.25 -30.72
N ASP A 58 -24.15 2.48 -29.66
CA ASP A 58 -24.66 3.01 -28.41
C ASP A 58 -23.54 3.62 -27.56
N TYR A 59 -23.76 4.86 -27.12
CA TYR A 59 -22.78 5.65 -26.39
C TYR A 59 -22.43 5.05 -25.03
N ASP A 60 -23.44 4.63 -24.26
CA ASP A 60 -23.25 4.12 -22.90
C ASP A 60 -22.56 2.75 -22.92
N VAL A 61 -22.92 1.90 -23.90
CA VAL A 61 -22.24 0.62 -24.10
C VAL A 61 -20.79 0.83 -24.53
N LEU A 62 -20.53 1.74 -25.48
CA LEU A 62 -19.17 2.03 -25.94
C LEU A 62 -18.29 2.58 -24.81
N TYR A 63 -18.83 3.50 -24.00
CA TYR A 63 -18.15 4.02 -22.82
C TYR A 63 -17.71 2.89 -21.89
N LEU A 64 -18.62 2.00 -21.51
CA LEU A 64 -18.30 0.87 -20.63
C LEU A 64 -17.30 -0.10 -21.26
N VAL A 65 -17.35 -0.32 -22.58
CA VAL A 65 -16.37 -1.16 -23.27
C VAL A 65 -14.96 -0.58 -23.15
N ILE A 66 -14.79 0.73 -23.42
CA ILE A 66 -13.48 1.40 -23.30
C ILE A 66 -12.98 1.34 -21.84
N GLU A 67 -13.85 1.64 -20.87
CA GLU A 67 -13.50 1.57 -19.45
C GLU A 67 -13.07 0.15 -19.03
N THR A 68 -13.80 -0.86 -19.49
CA THR A 68 -13.49 -2.27 -19.21
C THR A 68 -12.14 -2.66 -19.77
N ILE A 69 -11.82 -2.22 -20.99
CA ILE A 69 -10.50 -2.44 -21.60
C ILE A 69 -9.40 -1.81 -20.74
N GLY A 70 -9.61 -0.59 -20.24
CA GLY A 70 -8.67 0.08 -19.35
C GLY A 70 -8.43 -0.65 -18.04
N ASN A 71 -9.45 -1.32 -17.48
CA ASN A 71 -9.33 -2.08 -16.23
C ASN A 71 -8.40 -3.30 -16.33
N PHE A 72 -8.08 -3.78 -17.54
CA PHE A 72 -7.07 -4.83 -17.72
C PHE A 72 -5.62 -4.31 -17.66
N GLY A 73 -5.42 -2.99 -17.64
CA GLY A 73 -4.11 -2.36 -17.57
C GLY A 73 -3.18 -2.79 -18.71
N ALA A 74 -1.92 -3.11 -18.40
CA ALA A 74 -0.91 -3.46 -19.41
C ALA A 74 -1.29 -4.64 -20.32
N LYS A 75 -2.19 -5.53 -19.87
CA LYS A 75 -2.68 -6.67 -20.67
C LYS A 75 -3.51 -6.24 -21.89
N ALA A 76 -4.08 -5.04 -21.85
CA ALA A 76 -4.85 -4.46 -22.95
C ALA A 76 -3.99 -3.83 -24.06
N GLU A 77 -2.68 -4.09 -24.12
CA GLU A 77 -1.78 -3.58 -25.17
C GLU A 77 -2.34 -3.78 -26.59
N LYS A 78 -3.03 -4.89 -26.82
CA LYS A 78 -3.61 -5.23 -28.13
C LYS A 78 -4.71 -4.27 -28.58
N ALA A 79 -5.42 -3.63 -27.65
CA ALA A 79 -6.49 -2.68 -27.95
C ALA A 79 -5.97 -1.29 -28.33
N VAL A 80 -4.67 -1.02 -28.11
CA VAL A 80 -4.10 0.33 -28.31
C VAL A 80 -4.28 0.86 -29.75
N PRO A 81 -4.09 0.07 -30.83
CA PRO A 81 -4.35 0.55 -32.18
C PRO A 81 -5.81 0.93 -32.40
N ASP A 82 -6.75 0.11 -31.92
CA ASP A 82 -8.20 0.34 -32.10
C ASP A 82 -8.68 1.56 -31.29
N LEU A 83 -8.11 1.77 -30.09
CA LEU A 83 -8.34 2.99 -29.30
C LEU A 83 -7.76 4.24 -29.97
N ILE A 84 -6.68 4.13 -30.74
CA ILE A 84 -6.15 5.24 -31.54
C ILE A 84 -7.12 5.57 -32.69
N ASP A 85 -7.63 4.57 -33.38
CA ASP A 85 -8.60 4.76 -34.47
C ASP A 85 -9.92 5.39 -33.96
N LEU A 86 -10.28 5.10 -32.70
CA LEU A 86 -11.46 5.67 -32.06
C LEU A 86 -11.31 7.17 -31.76
N ILE A 87 -10.10 7.65 -31.46
CA ILE A 87 -9.83 9.10 -31.30
C ILE A 87 -10.17 9.86 -32.58
N ASP A 88 -9.85 9.32 -33.75
CA ASP A 88 -10.17 9.97 -35.03
C ASP A 88 -11.69 9.97 -35.29
N SER A 89 -12.40 8.93 -34.83
CA SER A 89 -13.85 8.79 -35.02
C SER A 89 -14.66 9.68 -34.06
N PHE A 90 -14.10 9.97 -32.88
CA PHE A 90 -14.72 10.73 -31.79
C PHE A 90 -13.91 12.00 -31.46
N TYR A 91 -13.28 12.62 -32.47
CA TYR A 91 -12.41 13.78 -32.24
C TYR A 91 -13.13 14.96 -31.56
N ASP A 92 -14.41 15.15 -31.84
CA ASP A 92 -15.20 16.25 -31.25
C ASP A 92 -15.86 15.87 -29.90
N ASP A 93 -15.63 14.65 -29.39
CA ASP A 93 -16.23 14.14 -28.16
C ASP A 93 -15.23 14.14 -27.00
N GLU A 94 -15.24 15.21 -26.21
CA GLU A 94 -14.31 15.40 -25.09
C GLU A 94 -14.40 14.29 -24.04
N GLU A 95 -15.59 13.75 -23.78
CA GLU A 95 -15.80 12.73 -22.75
C GLU A 95 -15.18 11.40 -23.18
N ILE A 96 -15.41 10.99 -24.43
CA ILE A 96 -14.78 9.79 -24.99
C ILE A 96 -13.26 9.96 -25.12
N LEU A 97 -12.77 11.13 -25.55
CA LEU A 97 -11.33 11.39 -25.63
C LEU A 97 -10.66 11.32 -24.26
N GLN A 98 -11.27 11.92 -23.24
CA GLN A 98 -10.77 11.85 -21.86
C GLN A 98 -10.73 10.39 -21.38
N LEU A 99 -11.77 9.61 -21.65
CA LEU A 99 -11.83 8.19 -21.28
C LEU A 99 -10.75 7.36 -21.99
N ILE A 100 -10.48 7.60 -23.27
CA ILE A 100 -9.41 6.93 -24.02
C ILE A 100 -8.04 7.32 -23.45
N LEU A 101 -7.82 8.59 -23.10
CA LEU A 101 -6.57 9.06 -22.47
C LEU A 101 -6.35 8.47 -21.08
N ASP A 102 -7.40 8.29 -20.28
CA ASP A 102 -7.36 7.56 -19.00
C ASP A 102 -7.05 6.07 -19.24
N THR A 103 -7.68 5.48 -20.24
CA THR A 103 -7.44 4.09 -20.66
C THR A 103 -5.97 3.88 -21.04
N PHE A 104 -5.38 4.76 -21.85
CA PHE A 104 -3.94 4.72 -22.14
C PHE A 104 -3.07 4.88 -20.90
N SER A 105 -3.49 5.73 -19.94
CA SER A 105 -2.78 5.89 -18.67
C SER A 105 -2.79 4.62 -17.83
N LYS A 106 -3.93 3.91 -17.77
CA LYS A 106 -4.07 2.59 -17.10
C LYS A 106 -3.26 1.49 -17.78
N ILE A 107 -3.22 1.48 -19.12
CA ILE A 107 -2.36 0.57 -19.90
C ILE A 107 -0.86 0.89 -19.68
N GLY A 108 -0.53 2.16 -19.46
CA GLY A 108 0.81 2.63 -19.13
C GLY A 108 1.79 2.46 -20.30
N LYS A 109 3.00 1.97 -20.02
CA LYS A 109 4.07 1.86 -21.02
C LYS A 109 3.74 0.95 -22.22
N ALA A 110 2.81 0.01 -22.04
CA ALA A 110 2.35 -0.84 -23.15
C ALA A 110 1.60 -0.02 -24.23
N ALA A 111 1.02 1.13 -23.87
CA ALA A 111 0.38 2.06 -24.81
C ALA A 111 1.38 2.95 -25.57
N LYS A 112 2.69 2.65 -25.58
CA LYS A 112 3.71 3.48 -26.27
C LYS A 112 3.39 3.76 -27.73
N LYS A 113 2.65 2.88 -28.42
CA LYS A 113 2.19 3.09 -29.80
C LYS A 113 1.31 4.34 -29.95
N ALA A 114 0.60 4.75 -28.91
CA ALA A 114 -0.24 5.96 -28.89
C ALA A 114 0.57 7.26 -28.73
N GLU A 115 1.88 7.20 -28.48
CA GLU A 115 2.73 8.38 -28.25
C GLU A 115 2.55 9.48 -29.30
N ARG A 116 2.47 9.10 -30.58
CA ARG A 116 2.32 10.07 -31.67
C ARG A 116 0.97 10.79 -31.59
N THR A 117 -0.11 10.03 -31.44
CA THR A 117 -1.48 10.56 -31.37
C THR A 117 -1.66 11.45 -30.14
N ILE A 118 -1.15 11.03 -28.99
CA ILE A 118 -1.15 11.84 -27.76
C ILE A 118 -0.42 13.16 -27.98
N LYS A 119 0.75 13.14 -28.64
CA LYS A 119 1.49 14.38 -28.96
C LYS A 119 0.71 15.31 -29.89
N THR A 120 -0.03 14.77 -30.86
CA THR A 120 -0.91 15.55 -31.74
C THR A 120 -2.04 16.19 -30.93
N LEU A 121 -2.70 15.45 -30.04
CA LEU A 121 -3.73 16.02 -29.17
C LEU A 121 -3.19 17.15 -28.29
N ILE A 122 -1.95 17.04 -27.79
CA ILE A 122 -1.34 18.13 -27.01
C ILE A 122 -1.13 19.39 -27.85
N THR A 123 -0.76 19.29 -29.13
CA THR A 123 -0.43 20.47 -29.95
C THR A 123 -1.60 21.05 -30.73
N ASP A 124 -2.50 20.19 -31.21
CA ASP A 124 -3.44 20.55 -32.28
C ASP A 124 -4.90 20.57 -31.80
N TYR A 125 -5.20 19.98 -30.64
CA TYR A 125 -6.56 19.99 -30.08
C TYR A 125 -6.94 21.39 -29.55
N GLU A 126 -8.17 21.83 -29.77
CA GLU A 126 -8.59 23.18 -29.39
C GLU A 126 -8.79 23.31 -27.87
N GLU A 127 -9.45 22.34 -27.25
CA GLU A 127 -9.81 22.43 -25.83
C GLU A 127 -8.66 22.08 -24.90
N ARG A 128 -8.30 23.04 -24.04
CA ARG A 128 -7.19 22.93 -23.08
C ARG A 128 -7.31 21.74 -22.13
N THR A 129 -8.53 21.31 -21.81
CA THR A 129 -8.81 20.21 -20.89
C THR A 129 -8.24 18.90 -21.44
N ILE A 130 -8.53 18.57 -22.71
CA ILE A 130 -8.01 17.36 -23.36
C ILE A 130 -6.48 17.42 -23.50
N ARG A 131 -5.94 18.60 -23.82
CA ARG A 131 -4.49 18.82 -23.92
C ARG A 131 -3.79 18.57 -22.59
N TYR A 132 -4.39 19.02 -21.49
CA TYR A 132 -3.92 18.76 -20.13
C TYR A 132 -3.89 17.25 -19.82
N TYR A 133 -4.99 16.53 -20.08
CA TYR A 133 -5.02 15.07 -19.89
C TYR A 133 -3.99 14.36 -20.76
N ALA A 134 -3.84 14.79 -22.01
CA ALA A 134 -2.87 14.20 -22.94
C ALA A 134 -1.41 14.38 -22.46
N ILE A 135 -1.06 15.50 -21.81
CA ILE A 135 0.27 15.69 -21.18
C ILE A 135 0.49 14.65 -20.07
N GLN A 136 -0.51 14.42 -19.21
CA GLN A 136 -0.40 13.46 -18.11
C GLN A 136 -0.30 12.03 -18.65
N THR A 137 -1.11 11.68 -19.65
CA THR A 137 -1.06 10.39 -20.34
C THR A 137 0.32 10.17 -20.98
N LEU A 138 0.91 11.18 -21.61
CA LEU A 138 2.23 11.06 -22.25
C LEU A 138 3.32 10.62 -21.26
N GLU A 139 3.30 11.15 -20.04
CA GLU A 139 4.22 10.73 -18.97
C GLU A 139 4.05 9.26 -18.60
N ARG A 140 2.81 8.80 -18.39
CA ARG A 140 2.51 7.41 -18.04
C ARG A 140 2.93 6.42 -19.14
N VAL A 141 2.79 6.84 -20.39
CA VAL A 141 3.05 6.02 -21.58
C VAL A 141 4.53 5.98 -21.94
N THR A 142 5.26 7.08 -21.77
CA THR A 142 6.63 7.22 -22.32
C THR A 142 7.70 7.50 -21.26
N GLY A 143 7.33 7.89 -20.04
CA GLY A 143 8.25 8.21 -18.95
C GLY A 143 9.25 9.32 -19.33
N SER A 144 10.54 9.03 -19.20
CA SER A 144 11.63 9.98 -19.53
C SER A 144 11.67 10.41 -20.99
N ASP A 145 11.11 9.62 -21.91
CA ASP A 145 11.10 9.95 -23.34
C ASP A 145 10.17 11.15 -23.64
N ALA A 146 9.23 11.48 -22.75
CA ALA A 146 8.37 12.66 -22.85
C ALA A 146 9.14 13.98 -22.70
N VAL A 147 10.23 13.99 -21.93
CA VAL A 147 10.86 15.23 -21.43
C VAL A 147 11.23 16.20 -22.56
N PRO A 148 11.91 15.80 -23.66
CA PRO A 148 12.26 16.74 -24.73
C PRO A 148 11.05 17.37 -25.41
N PHE A 149 9.94 16.63 -25.52
CA PHE A 149 8.69 17.15 -26.08
C PHE A 149 8.03 18.14 -25.13
N LEU A 150 7.91 17.79 -23.84
CA LEU A 150 7.34 18.67 -22.81
C LEU A 150 8.17 19.94 -22.63
N GLU A 151 9.51 19.86 -22.73
CA GLU A 151 10.39 21.04 -22.71
C GLU A 151 10.07 22.02 -23.84
N ARG A 152 9.70 21.50 -25.03
CA ARG A 152 9.30 22.32 -26.17
C ARG A 152 7.94 22.97 -25.93
N ILE A 153 6.96 22.24 -25.38
CA ILE A 153 5.65 22.77 -25.02
C ILE A 153 5.80 23.90 -23.99
N ALA A 154 6.52 23.66 -22.89
CA ALA A 154 6.75 24.66 -21.86
C ALA A 154 7.47 25.93 -22.37
N ALA A 155 8.37 25.78 -23.35
CA ALA A 155 9.12 26.87 -23.96
C ALA A 155 8.35 27.66 -25.03
N ASN A 156 7.22 27.14 -25.53
CA ASN A 156 6.43 27.80 -26.57
C ASN A 156 5.68 29.00 -25.96
N GLU A 157 5.97 30.22 -26.40
CA GLU A 157 5.31 31.43 -25.87
C GLU A 157 3.91 31.67 -26.45
N GLU A 158 3.60 31.04 -27.59
CA GLU A 158 2.26 31.09 -28.21
C GLU A 158 1.31 30.06 -27.61
N GLU A 159 1.81 29.22 -26.69
CA GLU A 159 1.05 28.15 -26.05
C GLU A 159 0.25 28.64 -24.84
N ASP A 160 -0.89 28.01 -24.59
CA ASP A 160 -1.73 28.25 -23.40
C ASP A 160 -0.91 28.07 -22.11
N GLU A 161 -1.01 29.04 -21.20
CA GLU A 161 -0.18 29.08 -19.99
C GLU A 161 -0.42 27.87 -19.07
N LEU A 162 -1.67 27.39 -18.97
CA LEU A 162 -1.98 26.20 -18.15
C LEU A 162 -1.37 24.94 -18.76
N VAL A 163 -1.43 24.79 -20.08
CA VAL A 163 -0.77 23.68 -20.81
C VAL A 163 0.74 23.70 -20.58
N ARG A 164 1.36 24.88 -20.60
CA ARG A 164 2.80 25.05 -20.32
C ARG A 164 3.15 24.71 -18.88
N ILE A 165 2.35 25.16 -17.91
CA ILE A 165 2.52 24.86 -16.49
C ILE A 165 2.41 23.35 -16.25
N GLU A 166 1.44 22.68 -16.86
CA GLU A 166 1.29 21.24 -16.70
C GLU A 166 2.47 20.48 -17.31
N ALA A 167 2.99 20.94 -18.45
CA ALA A 167 4.23 20.39 -19.00
C ALA A 167 5.40 20.51 -17.99
N ILE A 168 5.56 21.66 -17.32
CA ILE A 168 6.61 21.89 -16.31
C ILE A 168 6.45 20.96 -15.09
N LYS A 169 5.23 20.84 -14.56
CA LYS A 169 4.92 19.95 -13.43
C LYS A 169 5.15 18.48 -13.82
N THR A 170 4.78 18.09 -15.03
CA THR A 170 4.98 16.73 -15.54
C THR A 170 6.46 16.40 -15.73
N ILE A 171 7.24 17.34 -16.27
CA ILE A 171 8.71 17.24 -16.34
C ILE A 171 9.32 16.95 -14.96
N ALA A 172 8.82 17.60 -13.91
CA ALA A 172 9.27 17.38 -12.53
C ALA A 172 9.00 15.95 -12.04
N LYS A 173 7.76 15.45 -12.25
CA LYS A 173 7.32 14.12 -11.82
C LYS A 173 8.19 13.00 -12.39
N ILE A 174 8.69 13.17 -13.63
CA ILE A 174 9.52 12.16 -14.31
C ILE A 174 10.90 11.95 -13.62
N GLY A 175 11.37 12.90 -12.81
CA GLY A 175 12.44 12.63 -11.82
C GLY A 175 13.82 12.27 -12.39
N THR A 176 14.24 12.80 -13.54
CA THR A 176 15.58 12.51 -14.10
C THR A 176 16.69 13.29 -13.38
N LYS A 177 17.91 12.71 -13.29
CA LYS A 177 19.08 13.37 -12.67
C LYS A 177 19.46 14.71 -13.32
N GLU A 178 19.11 14.91 -14.58
CA GLU A 178 19.46 16.12 -15.34
C GLU A 178 18.38 17.21 -15.30
N ILE A 179 17.23 16.93 -14.68
CA ILE A 179 16.03 17.77 -14.77
C ILE A 179 16.24 19.18 -14.22
N ILE A 180 16.97 19.31 -13.11
CA ILE A 180 17.30 20.61 -12.51
C ILE A 180 18.09 21.48 -13.50
N SER A 181 19.05 20.89 -14.23
CA SER A 181 19.86 21.63 -15.20
C SER A 181 19.03 22.07 -16.41
N LYS A 182 18.07 21.24 -16.82
CA LYS A 182 17.13 21.50 -17.91
C LYS A 182 16.15 22.61 -17.55
N LEU A 183 15.51 22.52 -16.39
CA LEU A 183 14.60 23.54 -15.88
C LEU A 183 15.32 24.89 -15.68
N LYS A 184 16.57 24.92 -15.22
CA LYS A 184 17.38 26.14 -15.18
C LYS A 184 17.65 26.77 -16.54
N LYS A 185 17.80 25.95 -17.58
CA LYS A 185 17.96 26.45 -18.96
C LYS A 185 16.62 26.96 -19.50
N LEU A 186 15.52 26.25 -19.24
CA LEU A 186 14.17 26.65 -19.61
C LEU A 186 13.78 27.97 -18.94
N HIS A 187 14.06 28.11 -17.65
CA HIS A 187 13.85 29.33 -16.86
C HIS A 187 14.45 30.59 -17.51
N LYS A 188 15.64 30.46 -18.11
CA LYS A 188 16.33 31.56 -18.81
C LYS A 188 15.73 31.89 -20.20
N LYS A 189 14.98 30.96 -20.79
CA LYS A 189 14.41 31.11 -22.13
C LYS A 189 13.01 31.69 -22.12
N VAL A 190 12.23 31.41 -21.07
CA VAL A 190 10.86 31.88 -20.94
C VAL A 190 10.82 33.34 -20.49
N SER A 191 9.91 34.13 -21.06
CA SER A 191 9.67 35.53 -20.66
C SER A 191 8.59 35.68 -19.59
N SER A 192 7.49 34.91 -19.66
CA SER A 192 6.35 34.97 -18.72
C SER A 192 6.78 34.73 -17.26
N ASP A 193 6.35 35.62 -16.38
CA ASP A 193 6.67 35.56 -14.95
C ASP A 193 5.88 34.45 -14.23
N GLU A 194 4.65 34.18 -14.67
CA GLU A 194 3.84 33.03 -14.23
C GLU A 194 4.54 31.69 -14.52
N ILE A 195 5.11 31.56 -15.71
CA ILE A 195 5.87 30.36 -16.08
C ILE A 195 7.19 30.27 -15.29
N LYS A 196 7.87 31.40 -15.07
CA LYS A 196 9.09 31.42 -14.26
C LYS A 196 8.83 30.98 -12.83
N VAL A 197 7.82 31.52 -12.15
CA VAL A 197 7.53 31.15 -10.76
C VAL A 197 7.17 29.67 -10.63
N ASN A 198 6.46 29.10 -11.60
CA ASN A 198 6.20 27.65 -11.63
C ASN A 198 7.48 26.82 -11.81
N ILE A 199 8.40 27.24 -12.67
CA ILE A 199 9.71 26.57 -12.80
C ILE A 199 10.52 26.68 -11.49
N GLU A 200 10.48 27.85 -10.84
CA GLU A 200 11.16 28.10 -9.57
C GLU A 200 10.60 27.23 -8.44
N ALA A 201 9.28 27.13 -8.35
CA ALA A 201 8.59 26.26 -7.40
C ALA A 201 9.02 24.80 -7.59
N VAL A 202 8.97 24.30 -8.82
CA VAL A 202 9.40 22.93 -9.16
C VAL A 202 10.89 22.71 -8.85
N LEU A 203 11.77 23.67 -9.15
CA LEU A 203 13.19 23.57 -8.81
C LEU A 203 13.40 23.44 -7.30
N GLY A 204 12.62 24.16 -6.50
CA GLY A 204 12.61 24.04 -5.05
C GLY A 204 12.18 22.64 -4.59
N GLU A 205 11.06 22.12 -5.12
CA GLU A 205 10.55 20.78 -4.80
C GLU A 205 11.57 19.68 -5.14
N LEU A 206 12.37 19.89 -6.18
CA LEU A 206 13.48 19.00 -6.58
C LEU A 206 14.76 19.17 -5.75
N GLY A 207 14.74 20.01 -4.70
CA GLY A 207 15.84 20.20 -3.76
C GLY A 207 16.82 21.32 -4.09
N ASP A 208 16.51 22.22 -5.05
CA ASP A 208 17.35 23.39 -5.31
C ASP A 208 17.07 24.52 -4.31
N SER A 209 17.60 24.39 -3.10
CA SER A 209 17.43 25.37 -2.01
C SER A 209 17.89 26.79 -2.35
N LYS A 210 18.70 26.96 -3.41
CA LYS A 210 19.14 28.28 -3.90
C LYS A 210 17.99 29.13 -4.44
N ILE A 211 16.82 28.54 -4.67
CA ILE A 211 15.64 29.27 -5.13
C ILE A 211 14.87 29.97 -4.00
N ILE A 212 15.10 29.59 -2.74
CA ILE A 212 14.38 30.15 -1.58
C ILE A 212 14.39 31.68 -1.55
N PRO A 213 15.54 32.38 -1.67
CA PRO A 213 15.54 33.85 -1.65
C PRO A 213 14.72 34.47 -2.78
N LYS A 214 14.63 33.77 -3.93
CA LYS A 214 13.89 34.25 -5.09
C LYS A 214 12.38 34.08 -4.91
N LEU A 215 11.96 32.94 -4.36
CA LEU A 215 10.56 32.71 -3.99
C LEU A 215 10.11 33.69 -2.90
N MET A 216 10.97 33.97 -1.91
CA MET A 216 10.69 35.01 -0.90
C MET A 216 10.53 36.39 -1.54
N ALA A 217 11.41 36.78 -2.46
CA ALA A 217 11.28 38.07 -3.17
C ALA A 217 9.98 38.15 -3.98
N ARG A 218 9.61 37.08 -4.71
CA ARG A 218 8.33 37.00 -5.43
C ARG A 218 7.11 37.09 -4.52
N LEU A 219 7.19 36.49 -3.32
CA LEU A 219 6.13 36.59 -2.33
C LEU A 219 5.93 38.03 -1.82
N MET A 220 7.00 38.82 -1.63
CA MET A 220 6.89 40.22 -1.17
C MET A 220 6.53 41.20 -2.29
N GLU A 221 7.19 41.07 -3.43
CA GLU A 221 7.23 42.10 -4.47
C GLU A 221 6.38 41.73 -5.71
N GLY A 222 5.79 40.53 -5.71
CA GLY A 222 4.98 40.01 -6.81
C GLY A 222 3.73 40.85 -7.06
N SER A 223 3.61 41.40 -8.27
CA SER A 223 2.47 42.25 -8.64
C SER A 223 1.16 41.49 -8.81
N GLN A 224 1.23 40.19 -9.13
CA GLN A 224 0.08 39.33 -9.35
C GLN A 224 -0.11 38.40 -8.16
N SER A 225 -1.35 38.25 -7.68
CA SER A 225 -1.65 37.37 -6.55
C SER A 225 -1.29 35.91 -6.83
N TYR A 226 -1.47 35.45 -8.07
CA TYR A 226 -1.03 34.12 -8.49
C TYR A 226 0.46 33.87 -8.22
N GLU A 227 1.34 34.82 -8.57
CA GLU A 227 2.79 34.67 -8.35
C GLU A 227 3.14 34.57 -6.86
N ARG A 228 2.48 35.38 -6.03
CA ARG A 228 2.65 35.36 -4.57
C ARG A 228 2.15 34.03 -3.99
N ALA A 229 0.96 33.59 -4.38
CA ALA A 229 0.35 32.33 -3.93
C ALA A 229 1.22 31.11 -4.28
N VAL A 230 1.69 31.01 -5.53
CA VAL A 230 2.60 29.91 -5.95
C VAL A 230 3.92 29.95 -5.17
N SER A 231 4.44 31.14 -4.89
CA SER A 231 5.67 31.30 -4.12
C SER A 231 5.49 30.84 -2.67
N ALA A 232 4.39 31.24 -2.01
CA ALA A 232 4.05 30.78 -0.66
C ALA A 232 3.90 29.25 -0.61
N GLU A 233 3.13 28.67 -1.54
CA GLU A 233 2.95 27.21 -1.63
C GLU A 233 4.28 26.47 -1.77
N ALA A 234 5.14 26.95 -2.68
CA ALA A 234 6.45 26.38 -2.92
C ALA A 234 7.34 26.43 -1.66
N LEU A 235 7.40 27.57 -0.98
CA LEU A 235 8.13 27.74 0.29
C LEU A 235 7.67 26.76 1.37
N GLY A 236 6.35 26.51 1.43
CA GLY A 236 5.75 25.51 2.30
C GLY A 236 6.18 24.08 1.98
N LYS A 237 6.07 23.68 0.71
CA LYS A 237 6.43 22.33 0.25
C LYS A 237 7.89 21.99 0.47
N ILE A 238 8.79 22.95 0.24
CA ILE A 238 10.23 22.78 0.48
C ILE A 238 10.62 22.97 1.96
N ARG A 239 9.65 23.30 2.82
CA ARG A 239 9.82 23.54 4.26
C ARG A 239 10.89 24.60 4.58
N ALA A 240 10.86 25.72 3.86
CA ALA A 240 11.82 26.82 4.02
C ALA A 240 11.60 27.59 5.34
N LYS A 241 12.32 27.22 6.40
CA LYS A 241 12.21 27.88 7.72
C LYS A 241 12.59 29.35 7.69
N GLU A 242 13.51 29.74 6.81
CA GLU A 242 13.94 31.12 6.63
C GLU A 242 12.82 32.02 6.10
N ALA A 243 11.77 31.44 5.50
CA ALA A 243 10.61 32.15 5.00
C ALA A 243 9.50 32.33 6.05
N ILE A 244 9.65 31.82 7.28
CA ILE A 244 8.62 31.97 8.33
C ILE A 244 8.24 33.45 8.56
N PRO A 245 9.16 34.41 8.73
CA PRO A 245 8.77 35.79 9.03
C PRO A 245 7.91 36.44 7.94
N ILE A 246 8.28 36.24 6.68
CA ILE A 246 7.52 36.75 5.53
C ILE A 246 6.19 36.03 5.38
N LEU A 247 6.13 34.72 5.58
CA LEU A 247 4.87 33.96 5.51
C LEU A 247 3.89 34.40 6.60
N LEU A 248 4.38 34.79 7.79
CA LEU A 248 3.54 35.34 8.86
C LEU A 248 2.95 36.70 8.47
N GLU A 249 3.77 37.59 7.93
CA GLU A 249 3.33 38.89 7.41
C GLU A 249 2.30 38.71 6.29
N THR A 250 2.58 37.82 5.32
CA THR A 250 1.66 37.52 4.22
C THR A 250 0.32 36.96 4.70
N ALA A 251 0.32 36.00 5.64
CA ALA A 251 -0.92 35.42 6.15
C ALA A 251 -1.84 36.46 6.82
N MET A 252 -1.26 37.49 7.43
CA MET A 252 -1.96 38.57 8.12
C MET A 252 -2.41 39.69 7.18
N GLU A 253 -1.54 40.11 6.26
CA GLU A 253 -1.64 41.43 5.64
C GLU A 253 -1.85 41.41 4.11
N ASP A 254 -1.69 40.26 3.43
CA ASP A 254 -1.87 40.23 1.97
C ASP A 254 -3.33 40.57 1.58
N GLU A 255 -3.51 41.35 0.53
CA GLU A 255 -4.84 41.76 0.08
C GLU A 255 -5.65 40.62 -0.54
N ASP A 256 -4.98 39.60 -1.06
CA ASP A 256 -5.60 38.49 -1.77
C ASP A 256 -5.75 37.27 -0.84
N ILE A 257 -6.99 36.80 -0.70
CA ILE A 257 -7.33 35.70 0.21
C ILE A 257 -6.61 34.40 -0.15
N LEU A 258 -6.42 34.12 -1.45
CA LEU A 258 -5.73 32.91 -1.90
C LEU A 258 -4.26 32.95 -1.46
N VAL A 259 -3.63 34.14 -1.49
CA VAL A 259 -2.24 34.30 -1.05
C VAL A 259 -2.13 34.06 0.46
N ARG A 260 -3.09 34.58 1.24
CA ARG A 260 -3.15 34.34 2.69
C ARG A 260 -3.33 32.86 3.02
N GLU A 261 -4.25 32.17 2.33
CA GLU A 261 -4.46 30.72 2.46
C GLU A 261 -3.17 29.94 2.17
N LYS A 262 -2.47 30.27 1.07
CA LYS A 262 -1.20 29.61 0.74
C LYS A 262 -0.09 29.89 1.75
N ALA A 263 -0.09 31.07 2.37
CA ALA A 263 0.85 31.40 3.44
C ALA A 263 0.56 30.58 4.71
N VAL A 264 -0.70 30.48 5.13
CA VAL A 264 -1.12 29.63 6.26
C VAL A 264 -0.79 28.16 6.01
N GLN A 265 -1.13 27.66 4.82
CA GLN A 265 -0.79 26.30 4.38
C GLN A 265 0.72 26.03 4.47
N ALA A 266 1.52 27.01 4.03
CA ALA A 266 2.97 26.91 4.06
C ALA A 266 3.52 26.85 5.50
N LEU A 267 3.01 27.68 6.41
CA LEU A 267 3.36 27.65 7.83
C LEU A 267 3.04 26.30 8.47
N GLY A 268 1.89 25.71 8.14
CA GLY A 268 1.49 24.36 8.55
C GLY A 268 2.43 23.28 8.00
N ASN A 269 2.78 23.35 6.71
CA ASN A 269 3.70 22.38 6.07
C ASN A 269 5.14 22.47 6.62
N ILE A 270 5.59 23.67 6.99
CA ILE A 270 6.86 23.93 7.71
C ILE A 270 6.79 23.41 9.16
N ARG A 271 5.59 23.31 9.73
CA ARG A 271 5.32 23.02 11.16
C ARG A 271 5.91 24.09 12.09
N SER A 272 5.68 25.35 11.72
CA SER A 272 6.21 26.53 12.41
C SER A 272 5.48 26.77 13.73
N LYS A 273 6.11 26.46 14.87
CA LYS A 273 5.54 26.79 16.20
C LYS A 273 5.55 28.30 16.47
N GLU A 274 6.43 29.04 15.80
CA GLU A 274 6.46 30.51 15.85
C GLU A 274 5.20 31.13 15.24
N ALA A 275 4.41 30.35 14.48
CA ALA A 275 3.18 30.83 13.84
C ALA A 275 1.95 30.76 14.74
N THR A 276 2.00 30.05 15.87
CA THR A 276 0.83 29.70 16.67
C THR A 276 0.00 30.94 17.05
N ASP A 277 0.61 31.95 17.66
CA ASP A 277 -0.11 33.14 18.13
C ASP A 277 -0.79 33.91 16.99
N ILE A 278 -0.10 34.05 15.87
CA ILE A 278 -0.62 34.74 14.67
C ILE A 278 -1.77 33.95 14.05
N LEU A 279 -1.64 32.63 13.95
CA LEU A 279 -2.71 31.78 13.43
C LEU A 279 -3.94 31.77 14.35
N ILE A 280 -3.76 31.80 15.68
CA ILE A 280 -4.87 31.98 16.64
C ILE A 280 -5.55 33.32 16.39
N GLN A 281 -4.78 34.39 16.18
CA GLN A 281 -5.34 35.70 15.87
C GLN A 281 -6.15 35.67 14.56
N ILE A 282 -5.62 35.10 13.48
CA ILE A 282 -6.35 34.98 12.19
C ILE A 282 -7.67 34.23 12.40
N LEU A 283 -7.65 33.12 13.13
CA LEU A 283 -8.84 32.31 13.38
C LEU A 283 -9.96 33.06 14.12
N GLN A 284 -9.59 34.02 14.99
CA GLN A 284 -10.49 34.86 15.77
C GLN A 284 -10.98 36.10 15.02
N ASP A 285 -10.09 36.78 14.29
CA ASP A 285 -10.37 38.06 13.64
C ASP A 285 -10.99 37.92 12.24
N GLU A 286 -10.79 36.77 11.58
CA GLU A 286 -11.21 36.55 10.19
C GLU A 286 -12.68 36.09 10.07
N LEU A 287 -13.37 36.57 9.03
CA LEU A 287 -14.73 36.15 8.69
C LEU A 287 -14.76 35.14 7.53
N ASN A 288 -13.73 35.11 6.69
CA ASN A 288 -13.63 34.18 5.59
C ASN A 288 -13.50 32.72 6.10
N LYS A 289 -14.51 31.90 5.80
CA LYS A 289 -14.60 30.50 6.23
C LYS A 289 -13.43 29.64 5.72
N ASP A 290 -13.04 29.82 4.46
CA ASP A 290 -12.01 29.00 3.81
C ASP A 290 -10.63 29.22 4.46
N LEU A 291 -10.26 30.47 4.72
CA LEU A 291 -9.03 30.79 5.44
C LEU A 291 -9.04 30.24 6.87
N ARG A 292 -10.16 30.31 7.58
CA ARG A 292 -10.30 29.73 8.93
C ARG A 292 -10.15 28.22 8.91
N MET A 293 -10.70 27.53 7.91
CA MET A 293 -10.49 26.09 7.71
C MET A 293 -9.01 25.76 7.47
N GLU A 294 -8.31 26.55 6.64
CA GLU A 294 -6.88 26.34 6.38
C GLU A 294 -6.04 26.58 7.64
N VAL A 295 -6.43 27.53 8.51
CA VAL A 295 -5.78 27.71 9.82
C VAL A 295 -5.92 26.47 10.70
N ILE A 296 -7.11 25.87 10.75
CA ILE A 296 -7.34 24.63 11.51
C ILE A 296 -6.51 23.47 10.93
N ASP A 297 -6.36 23.38 9.61
CA ASP A 297 -5.47 22.40 8.96
C ASP A 297 -3.99 22.65 9.28
N ALA A 298 -3.58 23.92 9.36
CA ALA A 298 -2.23 24.26 9.80
C ALA A 298 -1.99 23.87 11.26
N PHE A 299 -2.97 24.08 12.14
CA PHE A 299 -2.94 23.65 13.54
C PHE A 299 -2.76 22.14 13.70
N ALA A 300 -3.50 21.34 12.93
CA ALA A 300 -3.35 19.88 12.93
C ALA A 300 -1.94 19.42 12.56
N LYS A 301 -1.25 20.16 11.68
CA LYS A 301 0.15 19.86 11.29
C LYS A 301 1.19 20.35 12.29
N ILE A 302 0.94 21.48 12.95
CA ILE A 302 1.87 22.11 13.91
C ILE A 302 1.81 21.40 15.27
N GLY A 303 0.61 21.27 15.83
CA GLY A 303 0.34 20.72 17.16
C GLY A 303 0.95 21.52 18.33
N GLY A 304 0.46 21.25 19.54
CA GLY A 304 0.91 21.92 20.77
C GLY A 304 -0.26 22.24 21.70
N GLU A 305 0.05 22.50 22.97
CA GLU A 305 -0.99 22.73 23.99
C GLU A 305 -1.80 24.00 23.72
N ASP A 306 -1.15 25.09 23.32
CA ASP A 306 -1.84 26.35 22.99
C ASP A 306 -2.81 26.18 21.80
N ILE A 307 -2.46 25.30 20.86
CA ILE A 307 -3.32 24.94 19.73
C ILE A 307 -4.52 24.11 20.20
N ILE A 308 -4.33 23.17 21.13
CA ILE A 308 -5.43 22.39 21.71
C ILE A 308 -6.45 23.35 22.31
N HIS A 309 -6.02 24.29 23.15
CA HIS A 309 -6.94 25.27 23.74
C HIS A 309 -7.63 26.18 22.72
N ALA A 310 -6.92 26.58 21.65
CA ALA A 310 -7.53 27.36 20.58
C ALA A 310 -8.61 26.56 19.83
N LEU A 311 -8.35 25.28 19.53
CA LEU A 311 -9.32 24.38 18.90
C LEU A 311 -10.51 24.12 19.82
N GLU A 312 -10.30 23.90 21.11
CA GLU A 312 -11.35 23.75 22.11
C GLU A 312 -12.27 24.99 22.15
N SER A 313 -11.67 26.18 22.14
CA SER A 313 -12.43 27.44 22.06
C SER A 313 -13.26 27.56 20.78
N VAL A 314 -12.76 27.10 19.63
CA VAL A 314 -13.53 27.09 18.37
C VAL A 314 -14.71 26.13 18.48
N ILE A 315 -14.48 24.94 19.03
CA ILE A 315 -15.52 23.91 19.20
C ILE A 315 -16.66 24.41 20.11
N GLU A 316 -16.39 25.24 21.11
CA GLU A 316 -17.44 25.76 22.00
C GLU A 316 -18.19 26.96 21.40
N ASN A 317 -17.49 27.83 20.68
CA ASN A 317 -17.98 29.19 20.44
C ASN A 317 -18.24 29.52 18.97
N ASP A 318 -17.79 28.69 18.03
CA ASP A 318 -17.98 28.99 16.61
C ASP A 318 -19.41 28.73 16.13
N SER A 319 -19.98 29.71 15.41
CA SER A 319 -21.33 29.60 14.88
C SER A 319 -21.46 28.62 13.70
N ASP A 320 -20.37 28.30 13.00
CA ASP A 320 -20.38 27.44 11.82
C ASP A 320 -20.06 25.99 12.19
N ASP A 321 -21.01 25.10 11.93
CA ASP A 321 -20.91 23.68 12.25
C ASP A 321 -19.71 22.99 11.56
N ASP A 322 -19.39 23.37 10.32
CA ASP A 322 -18.28 22.75 9.59
C ASP A 322 -16.94 23.16 10.20
N ILE A 323 -16.82 24.41 10.67
CA ILE A 323 -15.65 24.90 11.41
C ILE A 323 -15.48 24.12 12.72
N ARG A 324 -16.58 23.93 13.48
CA ARG A 324 -16.54 23.12 14.72
C ARG A 324 -16.12 21.67 14.43
N ILE A 325 -16.70 21.03 13.41
CA ILE A 325 -16.35 19.67 13.00
C ILE A 325 -14.88 19.57 12.58
N LYS A 326 -14.40 20.55 11.80
CA LYS A 326 -12.99 20.61 11.38
C LYS A 326 -12.06 20.72 12.58
N ALA A 327 -12.41 21.53 13.58
CA ALA A 327 -11.63 21.64 14.82
C ALA A 327 -11.63 20.34 15.64
N ILE A 328 -12.77 19.64 15.73
CA ILE A 328 -12.86 18.31 16.36
C ILE A 328 -11.91 17.31 15.66
N ASN A 329 -11.91 17.28 14.33
CA ASN A 329 -11.03 16.39 13.57
C ASN A 329 -9.54 16.76 13.79
N ALA A 330 -9.22 18.05 13.87
CA ALA A 330 -7.86 18.50 14.17
C ALA A 330 -7.38 18.02 15.55
N LEU A 331 -8.24 18.02 16.58
CA LEU A 331 -7.91 17.44 17.90
C LEU A 331 -7.56 15.95 17.82
N VAL A 332 -8.24 15.21 16.94
CA VAL A 332 -7.93 13.78 16.69
C VAL A 332 -6.57 13.64 16.02
N GLU A 333 -6.27 14.44 14.99
CA GLU A 333 -5.00 14.37 14.26
C GLU A 333 -3.79 14.67 15.16
N ILE A 334 -3.93 15.60 16.11
CA ILE A 334 -2.86 15.93 17.08
C ILE A 334 -2.89 15.03 18.33
N ASN A 335 -3.82 14.07 18.40
CA ASN A 335 -4.00 13.14 19.51
C ASN A 335 -4.19 13.85 20.87
N ALA A 336 -5.10 14.83 20.93
CA ALA A 336 -5.40 15.62 22.11
C ALA A 336 -6.20 14.84 23.17
N ALA A 337 -5.55 13.88 23.84
CA ALA A 337 -6.22 12.97 24.78
C ALA A 337 -6.88 13.65 25.99
N ASN A 338 -6.52 14.91 26.29
CA ASN A 338 -7.10 15.67 27.40
C ASN A 338 -8.40 16.40 27.04
N SER A 339 -8.79 16.43 25.76
CA SER A 339 -10.01 17.10 25.29
C SER A 339 -11.28 16.25 25.45
N GLY A 340 -11.23 15.16 26.22
CA GLY A 340 -12.38 14.27 26.43
C GLY A 340 -13.57 14.95 27.14
N THR A 341 -13.30 15.84 28.10
CA THR A 341 -14.37 16.54 28.84
C THR A 341 -15.18 17.47 27.94
N ILE A 342 -14.51 18.29 27.12
CA ILE A 342 -15.18 19.19 26.18
C ILE A 342 -15.93 18.40 25.11
N LEU A 343 -15.32 17.38 24.51
CA LEU A 343 -15.99 16.57 23.49
C LEU A 343 -17.23 15.84 24.05
N THR A 344 -17.21 15.46 25.33
CA THR A 344 -18.38 14.89 26.02
C THR A 344 -19.50 15.93 26.16
N ALA A 345 -19.17 17.15 26.56
CA ALA A 345 -20.15 18.24 26.63
C ALA A 345 -20.77 18.54 25.25
N ILE A 346 -19.94 18.59 24.21
CA ILE A 346 -20.39 18.83 22.83
C ILE A 346 -21.26 17.70 22.31
N LEU A 347 -20.92 16.44 22.61
CA LEU A 347 -21.76 15.29 22.28
C LEU A 347 -23.15 15.39 22.93
N TYR A 348 -23.25 15.98 24.13
CA TYR A 348 -24.50 16.11 24.86
C TYR A 348 -25.33 17.32 24.43
N GLU A 349 -24.71 18.49 24.34
CA GLU A 349 -25.41 19.78 24.32
C GLU A 349 -25.44 20.47 22.95
N ASP A 350 -24.57 20.09 22.01
CA ASP A 350 -24.48 20.81 20.74
C ASP A 350 -25.77 20.64 19.91
N SER A 351 -26.29 21.75 19.42
CA SER A 351 -27.53 21.78 18.64
C SER A 351 -27.44 20.97 17.33
N SER A 352 -26.24 20.85 16.75
CA SER A 352 -26.00 20.20 15.48
C SER A 352 -25.69 18.72 15.64
N PHE A 353 -26.53 17.88 15.06
CA PHE A 353 -26.33 16.44 15.06
C PHE A 353 -24.98 16.02 14.46
N ASN A 354 -24.52 16.71 13.41
CA ASN A 354 -23.25 16.41 12.77
C ASN A 354 -22.05 16.72 13.69
N VAL A 355 -22.13 17.79 14.47
CA VAL A 355 -21.10 18.15 15.46
C VAL A 355 -21.11 17.16 16.61
N ARG A 356 -22.29 16.81 17.14
CA ARG A 356 -22.43 15.75 18.16
C ARG A 356 -21.81 14.42 17.69
N LYS A 357 -22.13 14.01 16.46
CA LYS A 357 -21.57 12.79 15.84
C LYS A 357 -20.04 12.86 15.69
N ALA A 358 -19.51 14.00 15.27
CA ALA A 358 -18.07 14.19 15.19
C ALA A 358 -17.41 14.08 16.58
N ALA A 359 -18.01 14.68 17.61
CA ALA A 359 -17.51 14.65 18.98
C ALA A 359 -17.49 13.22 19.55
N GLY A 360 -18.56 12.45 19.39
CA GLY A 360 -18.58 11.04 19.81
C GLY A 360 -17.53 10.18 19.09
N LYS A 361 -17.38 10.34 17.77
CA LYS A 361 -16.31 9.67 17.02
C LYS A 361 -14.92 10.05 17.52
N ALA A 362 -14.68 11.33 17.78
CA ALA A 362 -13.42 11.83 18.30
C ALA A 362 -13.14 11.26 19.70
N LEU A 363 -14.12 11.26 20.61
CA LEU A 363 -14.03 10.62 21.93
C LEU A 363 -13.63 9.16 21.82
N GLY A 364 -14.21 8.40 20.89
CA GLY A 364 -13.85 7.01 20.68
C GLY A 364 -12.37 6.81 20.28
N LEU A 365 -11.74 7.81 19.66
CA LEU A 365 -10.35 7.75 19.20
C LEU A 365 -9.36 8.28 20.25
N ILE A 366 -9.62 9.46 20.82
CA ILE A 366 -8.67 10.16 21.71
C ILE A 366 -9.09 10.17 23.18
N GLY A 367 -10.34 9.86 23.49
CA GLY A 367 -10.87 9.87 24.85
C GLY A 367 -10.22 8.82 25.77
N GLY A 368 -10.40 9.07 27.07
CA GLY A 368 -9.86 8.29 28.16
C GLY A 368 -10.93 7.70 29.08
N VAL A 369 -10.48 6.95 30.08
CA VAL A 369 -11.37 6.27 31.07
C VAL A 369 -12.24 7.27 31.84
N ASN A 370 -11.78 8.50 32.01
CA ASN A 370 -12.51 9.56 32.71
C ASN A 370 -13.74 10.05 31.95
N ASP A 371 -13.83 9.79 30.64
CA ASP A 371 -14.97 10.19 29.80
C ASP A 371 -16.11 9.16 29.84
N ILE A 372 -15.86 7.97 30.38
CA ILE A 372 -16.84 6.87 30.45
C ILE A 372 -18.03 7.21 31.37
N PRO A 373 -17.85 7.68 32.62
CA PRO A 373 -18.99 7.93 33.50
C PRO A 373 -20.01 8.95 32.95
N PRO A 374 -19.60 10.08 32.34
CA PRO A 374 -20.53 10.99 31.67
C PRO A 374 -21.28 10.36 30.49
N LEU A 375 -20.61 9.57 29.64
CA LEU A 375 -21.26 8.87 28.52
C LEU A 375 -22.29 7.83 29.01
N VAL A 376 -21.99 7.19 30.13
CA VAL A 376 -22.87 6.24 30.81
C VAL A 376 -24.10 6.93 31.39
N ASP A 377 -23.95 8.11 32.00
CA ASP A 377 -25.07 8.95 32.45
C ASP A 377 -25.94 9.40 31.26
N MET A 378 -25.32 9.67 30.12
CA MET A 378 -26.03 10.06 28.89
C MET A 378 -26.99 8.96 28.40
N LEU A 379 -26.61 7.69 28.53
CA LEU A 379 -27.50 6.56 28.22
C LEU A 379 -28.77 6.56 29.07
N GLN A 380 -28.74 7.15 30.28
CA GLN A 380 -29.89 7.25 31.19
C GLN A 380 -30.86 8.38 30.86
N ASN A 381 -30.36 9.45 30.26
CA ASN A 381 -31.10 10.71 30.18
C ASN A 381 -31.54 11.09 28.76
N LEU A 382 -31.14 10.33 27.73
CA LEU A 382 -31.48 10.57 26.33
C LEU A 382 -32.67 9.71 25.88
N GLU A 383 -33.86 9.90 26.47
CA GLU A 383 -35.07 9.15 26.08
C GLU A 383 -35.59 9.47 24.67
N GLU A 384 -35.08 10.52 23.98
CA GLU A 384 -35.69 11.05 22.73
C GLU A 384 -34.80 11.09 21.46
N ASP A 385 -33.48 10.79 21.51
CA ASP A 385 -32.61 10.82 20.31
C ASP A 385 -31.85 9.48 20.11
N GLU A 386 -32.53 8.52 19.49
CA GLU A 386 -32.02 7.17 19.17
C GLU A 386 -30.70 7.21 18.39
N ALA A 387 -30.50 8.22 17.54
CA ALA A 387 -29.29 8.35 16.74
C ALA A 387 -28.08 8.78 17.61
N ILE A 388 -28.29 9.60 18.64
CA ILE A 388 -27.24 9.97 19.59
C ILE A 388 -26.92 8.83 20.54
N LEU A 389 -27.93 8.06 20.98
CA LEU A 389 -27.70 6.85 21.75
C LEU A 389 -26.77 5.89 20.99
N GLU A 390 -26.98 5.69 19.70
CA GLU A 390 -26.10 4.83 18.89
C GLU A 390 -24.66 5.37 18.84
N ILE A 391 -24.48 6.68 18.70
CA ILE A 391 -23.15 7.31 18.74
C ILE A 391 -22.48 7.11 20.11
N VAL A 392 -23.22 7.28 21.21
CA VAL A 392 -22.70 7.05 22.57
C VAL A 392 -22.31 5.59 22.76
N LYS A 393 -23.11 4.63 22.28
CA LYS A 393 -22.79 3.19 22.29
C LYS A 393 -21.51 2.90 21.51
N GLU A 394 -21.41 3.37 20.26
CA GLU A 394 -20.19 3.22 19.45
C GLU A 394 -18.95 3.83 20.11
N THR A 395 -19.12 4.98 20.76
CA THR A 395 -18.06 5.69 21.48
C THR A 395 -17.57 4.87 22.68
N LEU A 396 -18.50 4.39 23.51
CA LEU A 396 -18.21 3.52 24.65
C LEU A 396 -17.58 2.19 24.23
N LEU A 397 -18.03 1.60 23.12
CA LEU A 397 -17.41 0.40 22.53
C LEU A 397 -15.94 0.64 22.19
N LYS A 398 -15.60 1.79 21.57
CA LYS A 398 -14.21 2.15 21.23
C LYS A 398 -13.37 2.48 22.47
N LEU A 399 -13.93 3.21 23.42
CA LEU A 399 -13.27 3.54 24.70
C LEU A 399 -13.06 2.31 25.60
N GLY A 400 -13.93 1.31 25.47
CA GLY A 400 -13.94 0.10 26.29
C GLY A 400 -12.67 -0.75 26.20
N GLN A 401 -11.77 -0.51 25.25
CA GLN A 401 -10.44 -1.15 25.26
C GLN A 401 -9.52 -0.65 26.40
N LYS A 402 -9.93 0.37 27.17
CA LYS A 402 -9.12 1.05 28.20
C LYS A 402 -9.63 0.90 29.65
N GLY A 403 -10.69 0.13 29.93
CA GLY A 403 -11.16 -0.22 31.30
C GLY A 403 -12.53 0.37 31.71
N TYR A 404 -13.63 -0.25 31.26
CA TYR A 404 -15.00 0.27 31.35
C TYR A 404 -15.98 -0.63 32.15
N ALA A 405 -15.61 -1.88 32.45
CA ALA A 405 -16.50 -2.86 33.07
C ALA A 405 -17.06 -2.39 34.42
N SER A 406 -16.25 -1.73 35.25
CA SER A 406 -16.67 -1.21 36.55
C SER A 406 -17.72 -0.09 36.42
N ALA A 407 -17.60 0.78 35.41
CA ALA A 407 -18.54 1.87 35.16
C ALA A 407 -19.90 1.33 34.69
N LEU A 408 -19.93 0.37 33.76
CA LEU A 408 -21.17 -0.27 33.32
C LEU A 408 -21.82 -1.13 34.42
N VAL A 409 -21.03 -1.81 35.24
CA VAL A 409 -21.56 -2.49 36.44
C VAL A 409 -22.21 -1.50 37.40
N GLY A 410 -21.60 -0.32 37.59
CA GLY A 410 -22.19 0.79 38.33
C GLY A 410 -23.52 1.27 37.73
N LEU A 411 -23.60 1.38 36.39
CA LEU A 411 -24.82 1.75 35.68
C LEU A 411 -25.96 0.76 35.95
N ILE A 412 -25.70 -0.54 35.77
CA ILE A 412 -26.72 -1.59 35.97
C ILE A 412 -27.26 -1.57 37.40
N LYS A 413 -26.42 -1.26 38.40
CA LYS A 413 -26.84 -1.14 39.81
C LYS A 413 -27.72 0.06 40.09
N ASN A 414 -27.47 1.18 39.41
CA ASN A 414 -28.03 2.48 39.79
C ASN A 414 -29.21 2.92 38.90
N THR A 415 -29.39 2.30 37.73
CA THR A 415 -30.53 2.57 36.86
C THR A 415 -31.74 1.71 37.23
N ASP A 416 -32.96 2.24 37.09
CA ASP A 416 -34.21 1.48 37.18
C ASP A 416 -34.74 1.09 35.78
N ASP A 417 -34.17 1.65 34.72
CA ASP A 417 -34.55 1.38 33.33
C ASP A 417 -34.06 -0.01 32.87
N ILE A 418 -34.98 -0.82 32.35
CA ILE A 418 -34.72 -2.21 31.94
C ILE A 418 -33.95 -2.27 30.61
N ASP A 419 -34.22 -1.37 29.68
CA ASP A 419 -33.58 -1.34 28.37
C ASP A 419 -32.11 -0.91 28.51
N ILE A 420 -31.83 0.03 29.42
CA ILE A 420 -30.45 0.43 29.77
C ILE A 420 -29.70 -0.71 30.46
N LYS A 421 -30.36 -1.48 31.34
CA LYS A 421 -29.76 -2.66 31.96
C LYS A 421 -29.39 -3.72 30.92
N ASP A 422 -30.28 -3.97 29.97
CA ASP A 422 -30.05 -4.96 28.92
C ASP A 422 -28.92 -4.51 27.97
N GLU A 423 -28.90 -3.25 27.59
CA GLU A 423 -27.84 -2.69 26.75
C GLU A 423 -26.47 -2.73 27.45
N ALA A 424 -26.39 -2.25 28.70
CA ALA A 424 -25.16 -2.33 29.49
C ALA A 424 -24.67 -3.78 29.67
N THR A 425 -25.60 -4.72 29.82
CA THR A 425 -25.33 -6.16 29.89
C THR A 425 -24.67 -6.66 28.59
N ARG A 426 -25.21 -6.30 27.41
CA ARG A 426 -24.62 -6.66 26.10
C ARG A 426 -23.23 -6.06 25.93
N MET A 427 -23.06 -4.77 26.25
CA MET A 427 -21.77 -4.08 26.12
C MET A 427 -20.68 -4.69 27.00
N ILE A 428 -21.01 -5.15 28.22
CA ILE A 428 -20.08 -5.87 29.10
C ILE A 428 -19.62 -7.19 28.46
N VAL A 429 -20.52 -7.91 27.79
CA VAL A 429 -20.24 -9.19 27.13
C VAL A 429 -19.41 -9.03 25.83
N ASP A 430 -19.52 -7.89 25.15
CA ASP A 430 -18.96 -7.69 23.81
C ASP A 430 -17.53 -7.12 23.76
N ILE A 431 -17.13 -6.19 24.64
CA ILE A 431 -15.86 -5.44 24.43
C ILE A 431 -14.66 -6.06 25.18
N GLU A 432 -14.77 -6.34 26.48
CA GLU A 432 -13.71 -6.95 27.31
C GLU A 432 -14.29 -8.02 28.27
N PRO A 433 -14.82 -9.13 27.74
CA PRO A 433 -15.53 -10.15 28.51
C PRO A 433 -14.71 -10.70 29.69
N LEU A 434 -13.38 -10.77 29.55
CA LEU A 434 -12.48 -11.24 30.61
C LEU A 434 -12.28 -10.25 31.75
N LYS A 435 -12.07 -8.97 31.43
CA LYS A 435 -11.82 -7.93 32.45
C LYS A 435 -13.09 -7.61 33.24
N ALA A 436 -14.26 -7.96 32.71
CA ALA A 436 -15.53 -7.86 33.41
C ALA A 436 -15.71 -8.94 34.49
N ILE A 437 -15.09 -10.12 34.38
CA ILE A 437 -15.34 -11.24 35.31
C ILE A 437 -15.11 -10.82 36.78
N PRO A 438 -13.98 -10.20 37.18
CA PRO A 438 -13.77 -9.72 38.55
C PRO A 438 -14.86 -8.81 39.10
N GLU A 439 -15.40 -7.93 38.25
CA GLU A 439 -16.42 -6.95 38.62
C GLU A 439 -17.81 -7.60 38.71
N LEU A 440 -18.06 -8.66 37.93
CA LEU A 440 -19.31 -9.41 37.90
C LEU A 440 -19.43 -10.43 39.03
N LEU A 441 -18.35 -11.13 39.42
CA LEU A 441 -18.40 -12.19 40.45
C LEU A 441 -19.08 -11.75 41.77
N PRO A 442 -18.78 -10.58 42.35
CA PRO A 442 -19.42 -10.13 43.58
C PRO A 442 -20.94 -9.95 43.44
N LEU A 443 -21.43 -9.65 42.23
CA LEU A 443 -22.83 -9.32 41.95
C LEU A 443 -23.75 -10.53 41.98
N LEU A 444 -23.21 -11.74 41.82
CA LEU A 444 -23.96 -12.99 42.01
C LEU A 444 -24.52 -13.13 43.43
N ARG A 445 -23.96 -12.40 44.39
CA ARG A 445 -24.40 -12.36 45.79
C ARG A 445 -25.11 -11.05 46.16
N ASP A 446 -25.42 -10.21 45.18
CA ASP A 446 -26.12 -8.95 45.42
C ASP A 446 -27.53 -9.22 45.99
N LYS A 447 -28.09 -8.25 46.73
CA LYS A 447 -29.43 -8.35 47.30
C LYS A 447 -30.52 -8.25 46.23
N ASP A 448 -30.28 -7.51 45.15
CA ASP A 448 -31.20 -7.41 44.02
C ASP A 448 -31.25 -8.72 43.22
N SER A 449 -32.44 -9.33 43.12
CA SER A 449 -32.65 -10.56 42.35
C SER A 449 -32.45 -10.37 40.84
N LEU A 450 -32.82 -9.21 40.30
CA LEU A 450 -32.66 -8.93 38.87
C LEU A 450 -31.17 -8.83 38.53
N LEU A 451 -30.40 -8.11 39.33
CA LEU A 451 -28.96 -7.98 39.16
C LEU A 451 -28.24 -9.33 39.24
N ARG A 452 -28.63 -10.21 40.18
CA ARG A 452 -28.09 -11.58 40.25
C ARG A 452 -28.36 -12.37 38.96
N SER A 453 -29.59 -12.29 38.44
CA SER A 453 -29.98 -12.99 37.21
C SER A 453 -29.25 -12.46 35.98
N LEU A 454 -29.14 -11.13 35.81
CA LEU A 454 -28.37 -10.51 34.74
C LEU A 454 -26.88 -10.86 34.82
N THR A 455 -26.32 -10.89 36.03
CA THR A 455 -24.92 -11.28 36.26
C THR A 455 -24.65 -12.73 35.84
N ALA A 456 -25.54 -13.66 36.22
CA ALA A 456 -25.43 -15.05 35.81
C ALA A 456 -25.54 -15.21 34.28
N PHE A 457 -26.42 -14.44 33.64
CA PHE A 457 -26.55 -14.39 32.19
C PHE A 457 -25.27 -13.87 31.52
N MET A 458 -24.73 -12.72 31.95
CA MET A 458 -23.49 -12.16 31.41
C MET A 458 -22.33 -13.14 31.51
N LEU A 459 -22.12 -13.74 32.69
CA LEU A 459 -21.05 -14.71 32.89
C LEU A 459 -21.27 -15.99 32.04
N SER A 460 -22.51 -16.38 31.78
CA SER A 460 -22.83 -17.50 30.89
C SER A 460 -22.47 -17.18 29.43
N GLU A 461 -22.85 -16.01 28.92
CA GLU A 461 -22.51 -15.58 27.56
C GLU A 461 -20.99 -15.37 27.37
N ILE A 462 -20.32 -14.80 28.37
CA ILE A 462 -18.85 -14.72 28.43
C ILE A 462 -18.25 -16.13 28.39
N GLY A 463 -18.81 -17.05 29.19
CA GLY A 463 -18.43 -18.46 29.22
C GLY A 463 -18.52 -19.09 27.84
N LYS A 464 -19.65 -18.98 27.16
CA LYS A 464 -19.86 -19.50 25.80
C LYS A 464 -18.85 -18.94 24.80
N LYS A 465 -18.59 -17.63 24.82
CA LYS A 465 -17.59 -16.99 23.94
C LYS A 465 -16.18 -17.53 24.15
N ILE A 466 -15.81 -17.84 25.39
CA ILE A 466 -14.49 -18.38 25.75
C ILE A 466 -14.49 -19.93 25.72
N GLY A 467 -15.65 -20.56 25.53
CA GLY A 467 -15.90 -21.99 25.40
C GLY A 467 -15.98 -22.76 26.72
N PHE A 468 -16.79 -22.25 27.66
CA PHE A 468 -17.31 -22.92 28.84
C PHE A 468 -18.83 -23.06 28.69
N ASP A 469 -19.41 -24.16 29.18
CA ASP A 469 -20.82 -24.51 28.92
C ASP A 469 -21.79 -23.75 29.83
N ASP A 470 -21.34 -23.33 31.01
CA ASP A 470 -22.08 -22.46 31.92
C ASP A 470 -21.16 -21.52 32.72
N TYR A 471 -21.80 -20.61 33.47
CA TYR A 471 -21.09 -19.62 34.25
C TYR A 471 -20.36 -20.22 35.47
N GLU A 472 -20.83 -21.33 36.06
CA GLU A 472 -20.17 -21.95 37.23
C GLU A 472 -18.81 -22.54 36.82
N GLU A 473 -18.75 -23.17 35.65
CA GLU A 473 -17.52 -23.67 35.05
C GLU A 473 -16.53 -22.53 34.77
N LEU A 474 -17.00 -21.43 34.18
CA LEU A 474 -16.20 -20.22 33.96
C LEU A 474 -15.63 -19.66 35.27
N ILE A 475 -16.44 -19.59 36.33
CA ILE A 475 -16.01 -19.07 37.64
C ILE A 475 -14.87 -19.93 38.20
N GLN A 476 -15.04 -21.25 38.22
CA GLN A 476 -14.01 -22.16 38.72
C GLN A 476 -12.71 -22.06 37.90
N ALA A 477 -12.84 -21.92 36.58
CA ALA A 477 -11.71 -21.71 35.70
C ALA A 477 -11.04 -20.34 35.94
N TYR A 478 -11.82 -19.29 36.23
CA TYR A 478 -11.30 -17.96 36.50
C TYR A 478 -10.54 -17.93 37.84
N GLU A 479 -11.14 -18.45 38.91
CA GLU A 479 -10.55 -18.51 40.26
C GLU A 479 -9.27 -19.36 40.30
N SER A 480 -9.16 -20.39 39.46
CA SER A 480 -7.94 -21.20 39.32
C SER A 480 -6.88 -20.58 38.40
N GLY A 481 -7.15 -19.41 37.81
CA GLY A 481 -6.28 -18.77 36.80
C GLY A 481 -6.16 -19.58 35.51
N ALA A 482 -7.11 -20.47 35.24
CA ALA A 482 -7.15 -21.31 34.05
C ALA A 482 -7.74 -20.55 32.85
N VAL A 483 -8.57 -19.53 33.06
CA VAL A 483 -9.18 -18.73 31.98
C VAL A 483 -8.14 -18.05 31.09
N GLU A 484 -7.16 -17.34 31.66
CA GLU A 484 -6.08 -16.69 30.89
C GLU A 484 -5.20 -17.73 30.15
N ARG A 485 -4.91 -18.86 30.80
CA ARG A 485 -4.12 -19.96 30.23
C ARG A 485 -4.86 -20.66 29.09
N ASN A 486 -6.16 -20.88 29.22
CA ASN A 486 -7.01 -21.48 28.20
C ASN A 486 -7.22 -20.54 27.02
N LEU A 487 -7.35 -19.22 27.22
CA LEU A 487 -7.43 -18.28 26.09
C LEU A 487 -6.08 -18.18 25.36
N ALA A 488 -4.97 -18.05 26.09
CA ALA A 488 -3.64 -18.09 25.49
C ALA A 488 -3.46 -19.39 24.70
N GLN A 489 -3.90 -20.53 25.23
CA GLN A 489 -3.92 -21.78 24.50
C GLN A 489 -4.87 -21.74 23.31
N LYS A 490 -6.10 -21.23 23.38
CA LYS A 490 -7.04 -21.23 22.25
C LYS A 490 -6.63 -20.27 21.12
N GLN A 491 -6.11 -19.09 21.45
CA GLN A 491 -5.66 -18.11 20.47
C GLN A 491 -4.34 -18.55 19.80
N VAL A 492 -3.41 -19.08 20.61
CA VAL A 492 -2.20 -19.73 20.09
C VAL A 492 -2.56 -20.99 19.31
N MET A 493 -3.51 -21.80 19.74
CA MET A 493 -3.94 -23.00 19.02
C MET A 493 -4.68 -22.65 17.74
N TYR A 494 -5.51 -21.61 17.66
CA TYR A 494 -6.17 -21.21 16.41
C TYR A 494 -5.16 -20.72 15.35
N GLU A 495 -4.24 -19.84 15.75
CA GLU A 495 -3.16 -19.37 14.86
C GLU A 495 -2.16 -20.48 14.53
N LEU A 496 -1.89 -21.39 15.47
CA LEU A 496 -1.05 -22.56 15.25
C LEU A 496 -1.75 -23.64 14.43
N GLU A 497 -3.07 -23.87 14.51
CA GLU A 497 -3.76 -24.92 13.75
C GLU A 497 -3.78 -24.55 12.26
N LEU A 498 -4.12 -23.30 11.94
CA LEU A 498 -4.10 -22.76 10.58
C LEU A 498 -2.69 -22.80 9.96
N LYS A 499 -1.67 -22.40 10.73
CA LYS A 499 -0.28 -22.45 10.26
C LYS A 499 0.29 -23.88 10.24
N LYS A 500 -0.07 -24.73 11.21
CA LYS A 500 0.42 -26.11 11.33
C LYS A 500 -0.13 -26.98 10.21
N GLN A 501 -1.38 -26.81 9.80
CA GLN A 501 -1.95 -27.65 8.73
C GLN A 501 -1.31 -27.32 7.37
N ASP A 502 -1.11 -26.04 7.07
CA ASP A 502 -0.42 -25.57 5.87
C ASP A 502 1.08 -25.92 5.88
N ILE A 503 1.75 -25.77 7.02
CA ILE A 503 3.19 -26.10 7.17
C ILE A 503 3.41 -27.61 7.13
N LEU A 504 2.55 -28.43 7.76
CA LEU A 504 2.71 -29.89 7.75
C LEU A 504 2.49 -30.48 6.36
N GLU A 505 1.54 -29.97 5.59
CA GLU A 505 1.30 -30.41 4.22
C GLU A 505 2.49 -30.02 3.32
N LYS A 506 2.98 -28.78 3.44
CA LYS A 506 4.18 -28.31 2.70
C LYS A 506 5.46 -29.04 3.12
N LEU A 507 5.65 -29.36 4.40
CA LEU A 507 6.82 -30.10 4.87
C LEU A 507 6.82 -31.54 4.39
N GLN A 508 5.68 -32.23 4.39
CA GLN A 508 5.60 -33.61 3.92
C GLN A 508 5.91 -33.72 2.43
N THR A 509 5.47 -32.76 1.63
CA THR A 509 5.80 -32.70 0.19
C THR A 509 7.28 -32.37 -0.03
N ALA A 510 7.82 -31.38 0.69
CA ALA A 510 9.22 -30.97 0.57
C ALA A 510 10.20 -32.06 1.05
N GLU A 511 9.89 -32.78 2.15
CA GLU A 511 10.72 -33.88 2.65
C GLU A 511 10.78 -35.05 1.66
N ALA A 512 9.66 -35.37 1.00
CA ALA A 512 9.60 -36.41 -0.03
C ALA A 512 10.43 -36.03 -1.27
N GLU A 513 10.40 -34.76 -1.69
CA GLU A 513 11.16 -34.25 -2.83
C GLU A 513 12.67 -34.19 -2.54
N ILE A 514 13.07 -33.70 -1.35
CA ILE A 514 14.47 -33.66 -0.93
C ILE A 514 15.05 -35.08 -0.81
N ALA A 515 14.28 -36.04 -0.28
CA ALA A 515 14.71 -37.43 -0.20
C ALA A 515 14.93 -38.04 -1.60
N LEU A 516 14.02 -37.78 -2.54
CA LEU A 516 14.15 -38.21 -3.93
C LEU A 516 15.37 -37.58 -4.62
N GLN A 517 15.62 -36.28 -4.41
CA GLN A 517 16.78 -35.57 -4.98
C GLN A 517 18.11 -36.12 -4.45
N LYS A 518 18.24 -36.35 -3.14
CA LYS A 518 19.45 -36.97 -2.56
C LYS A 518 19.70 -38.37 -3.08
N GLU A 519 18.63 -39.15 -3.28
CA GLU A 519 18.75 -40.49 -3.86
C GLU A 519 19.20 -40.43 -5.33
N ARG A 520 18.66 -39.48 -6.12
CA ARG A 520 19.08 -39.19 -7.50
C ARG A 520 20.55 -38.81 -7.59
N GLU A 521 21.01 -37.89 -6.75
CA GLU A 521 22.41 -37.48 -6.69
C GLU A 521 23.34 -38.67 -6.43
N LEU A 522 23.04 -39.43 -5.37
CA LEU A 522 23.87 -40.57 -4.99
C LEU A 522 23.93 -41.62 -6.10
N ASN A 523 22.79 -41.89 -6.74
CA ASN A 523 22.71 -42.86 -7.83
C ASN A 523 23.44 -42.35 -9.08
N LEU A 524 23.35 -41.06 -9.41
CA LEU A 524 24.08 -40.48 -10.53
C LEU A 524 25.60 -40.60 -10.31
N ARG A 525 26.10 -40.24 -9.14
CA ARG A 525 27.53 -40.38 -8.80
C ARG A 525 28.00 -41.84 -8.90
N LYS A 526 27.17 -42.80 -8.47
CA LYS A 526 27.45 -44.24 -8.64
C LYS A 526 27.45 -44.66 -10.11
N ILE A 527 26.54 -44.13 -10.91
CA ILE A 527 26.44 -44.43 -12.33
C ILE A 527 27.70 -43.94 -13.05
N ILE A 528 28.07 -42.68 -12.85
CA ILE A 528 29.25 -42.04 -13.47
C ILE A 528 30.54 -42.83 -13.16
N LYS A 529 30.73 -43.25 -11.91
CA LYS A 529 31.93 -44.01 -11.50
C LYS A 529 31.98 -45.44 -12.03
N ARG A 530 30.84 -46.07 -12.29
CA ARG A 530 30.77 -47.53 -12.53
C ARG A 530 30.58 -47.89 -14.00
N TYR A 531 30.02 -46.98 -14.80
CA TYR A 531 29.64 -47.26 -16.17
C TYR A 531 30.28 -46.22 -17.10
N SER A 532 30.90 -46.66 -18.20
CA SER A 532 31.19 -45.79 -19.34
C SER A 532 29.99 -45.66 -20.27
N GLU A 533 29.13 -46.70 -20.29
CA GLU A 533 27.89 -46.76 -21.06
C GLU A 533 26.81 -47.49 -20.25
N ILE A 534 25.57 -47.00 -20.29
CA ILE A 534 24.42 -47.59 -19.57
C ILE A 534 23.16 -47.52 -20.45
N SER A 535 22.26 -48.51 -20.37
CA SER A 535 21.01 -48.43 -21.12
C SER A 535 20.09 -47.34 -20.56
N LEU A 536 19.35 -46.68 -21.45
CA LEU A 536 18.46 -45.56 -21.13
C LEU A 536 17.39 -45.95 -20.11
N GLU A 537 16.74 -47.10 -20.28
CA GLU A 537 15.76 -47.65 -19.32
C GLU A 537 16.37 -47.87 -17.93
N ARG A 538 17.60 -48.37 -17.88
CA ARG A 538 18.27 -48.66 -16.60
C ARG A 538 18.71 -47.38 -15.90
N MET A 539 19.14 -46.38 -16.66
CA MET A 539 19.48 -45.07 -16.13
C MET A 539 18.22 -44.36 -15.59
N ALA A 540 17.11 -44.39 -16.33
CA ALA A 540 15.85 -43.78 -15.91
C ALA A 540 15.32 -44.42 -14.61
N SER A 541 15.40 -45.75 -14.52
CA SER A 541 15.01 -46.49 -13.31
C SER A 541 15.89 -46.16 -12.10
N LEU A 542 17.22 -46.12 -12.27
CA LEU A 542 18.15 -45.81 -11.18
C LEU A 542 18.05 -44.35 -10.71
N LEU A 543 17.78 -43.43 -11.63
CA LEU A 543 17.55 -42.02 -11.33
C LEU A 543 16.08 -41.69 -11.05
N LYS A 544 15.22 -42.70 -10.94
CA LYS A 544 13.80 -42.54 -10.55
C LYS A 544 13.05 -41.53 -11.43
N PHE A 545 13.33 -41.50 -12.73
CA PHE A 545 12.47 -40.82 -13.70
C PHE A 545 11.22 -41.67 -13.93
N LYS A 546 10.08 -41.02 -14.24
CA LYS A 546 8.80 -41.68 -14.47
C LYS A 546 8.85 -42.60 -15.69
N ASP A 547 9.59 -42.18 -16.72
CA ASP A 547 9.82 -42.92 -17.94
C ASP A 547 11.13 -42.48 -18.62
N THR A 548 11.50 -43.17 -19.72
CA THR A 548 12.70 -42.86 -20.49
C THR A 548 12.60 -41.52 -21.22
N LEU A 549 11.39 -41.04 -21.54
CA LEU A 549 11.18 -39.79 -22.26
C LEU A 549 11.47 -38.57 -21.35
N GLU A 550 11.10 -38.64 -20.08
CA GLU A 550 11.42 -37.63 -19.06
C GLU A 550 12.93 -37.54 -18.84
N LEU A 551 13.62 -38.69 -18.77
CA LEU A 551 15.07 -38.74 -18.70
C LEU A 551 15.71 -38.11 -19.96
N GLU A 552 15.24 -38.46 -21.16
CA GLU A 552 15.79 -37.92 -22.41
C GLU A 552 15.66 -36.40 -22.49
N LYS A 553 14.50 -35.84 -22.08
CA LYS A 553 14.30 -34.39 -22.01
C LYS A 553 15.28 -33.73 -21.04
N TRP A 554 15.41 -34.28 -19.84
CA TRP A 554 16.36 -33.76 -18.85
C TRP A 554 17.80 -33.81 -19.35
N LEU A 555 18.21 -34.89 -20.04
CA LEU A 555 19.54 -35.01 -20.63
C LEU A 555 19.80 -33.96 -21.73
N LEU A 556 18.78 -33.56 -22.49
CA LEU A 556 18.88 -32.52 -23.53
C LEU A 556 18.98 -31.10 -22.96
N GLU A 557 18.50 -30.87 -21.74
CA GLU A 557 18.55 -29.57 -21.07
C GLU A 557 19.89 -29.32 -20.34
N LEU A 558 20.74 -30.35 -20.24
CA LEU A 558 22.08 -30.19 -19.69
C LEU A 558 22.95 -29.35 -20.63
N PRO A 559 23.87 -28.51 -20.09
CA PRO A 559 24.79 -27.74 -20.92
C PRO A 559 25.58 -28.62 -21.90
N ASP A 560 25.80 -28.15 -23.13
CA ASP A 560 26.43 -28.92 -24.22
C ASP A 560 27.79 -29.55 -23.83
N GLU A 561 28.54 -28.88 -22.95
CA GLU A 561 29.84 -29.31 -22.44
C GLU A 561 29.77 -30.55 -21.52
N LEU A 562 28.57 -30.86 -21.01
CA LEU A 562 28.25 -31.93 -20.07
C LEU A 562 27.27 -32.96 -20.66
N ALA A 563 26.97 -32.85 -21.95
CA ALA A 563 25.92 -33.61 -22.62
C ALA A 563 26.25 -35.11 -22.70
N PHE A 564 25.36 -35.93 -22.14
CA PHE A 564 25.39 -37.38 -22.31
C PHE A 564 25.01 -37.73 -23.75
N GLN A 565 25.73 -38.64 -24.39
CA GLN A 565 25.42 -39.05 -25.77
C GLN A 565 24.48 -40.25 -25.78
N VAL A 566 23.28 -40.07 -26.32
CA VAL A 566 22.27 -41.13 -26.44
C VAL A 566 22.28 -41.69 -27.88
N GLN A 567 22.56 -42.99 -28.04
CA GLN A 567 22.47 -43.69 -29.33
C GLN A 567 21.86 -45.09 -29.14
N LYS A 568 20.78 -45.39 -29.88
CA LYS A 568 20.11 -46.72 -29.88
C LYS A 568 19.90 -47.29 -28.46
N ASP A 569 19.24 -46.51 -27.60
CA ASP A 569 18.89 -46.86 -26.21
C ASP A 569 20.06 -47.04 -25.25
N VAL A 570 21.26 -46.57 -25.64
CA VAL A 570 22.45 -46.55 -24.79
C VAL A 570 22.90 -45.10 -24.56
N VAL A 571 23.13 -44.76 -23.29
CA VAL A 571 23.67 -43.48 -22.84
C VAL A 571 25.17 -43.65 -22.55
N ARG A 572 26.01 -42.89 -23.26
CA ARG A 572 27.44 -42.78 -22.97
C ARG A 572 27.70 -41.65 -21.99
N ILE A 573 28.50 -41.94 -20.96
CA ILE A 573 28.86 -40.97 -19.93
C ILE A 573 30.07 -40.16 -20.40
N PRO A 574 30.02 -38.81 -20.35
CA PRO A 574 31.14 -37.95 -20.71
C PRO A 574 32.40 -38.25 -19.89
N GLN A 575 33.55 -38.29 -20.55
CA GLN A 575 34.82 -38.67 -19.92
C GLN A 575 35.29 -37.65 -18.86
N ILE A 576 34.99 -36.36 -19.06
CA ILE A 576 35.26 -35.29 -18.09
C ILE A 576 34.61 -35.54 -16.71
N LEU A 577 33.48 -36.26 -16.67
CA LEU A 577 32.80 -36.60 -15.41
C LEU A 577 33.43 -37.81 -14.71
N GLN A 578 34.32 -38.53 -15.39
CA GLN A 578 35.02 -39.72 -14.87
C GLN A 578 36.42 -39.39 -14.34
N ASP A 579 36.92 -38.17 -14.57
CA ASP A 579 38.22 -37.71 -14.11
C ASP A 579 38.18 -37.29 -12.63
N GLU A 580 39.26 -37.50 -11.86
CA GLU A 580 39.35 -37.08 -10.45
C GLU A 580 39.95 -35.66 -10.31
N THR A 581 39.41 -34.69 -11.05
CA THR A 581 39.87 -33.28 -11.03
C THR A 581 38.84 -32.32 -10.42
N ILE A 582 39.27 -31.10 -10.10
CA ILE A 582 38.37 -30.04 -9.60
C ILE A 582 37.33 -29.68 -10.68
N GLU A 583 37.73 -29.66 -11.96
CA GLU A 583 36.79 -29.37 -13.05
C GLU A 583 35.70 -30.46 -13.18
N ALA A 584 36.04 -31.73 -12.88
CA ALA A 584 35.08 -32.83 -12.89
C ALA A 584 34.05 -32.72 -11.75
N GLU A 585 34.46 -32.33 -10.54
CA GLU A 585 33.52 -32.10 -9.43
C GLU A 585 32.65 -30.84 -9.66
N GLU A 586 33.19 -29.78 -10.27
CA GLU A 586 32.39 -28.62 -10.70
C GLU A 586 31.36 -29.01 -11.75
N ALA A 587 31.75 -29.84 -12.72
CA ALA A 587 30.87 -30.37 -13.75
C ALA A 587 29.75 -31.24 -13.17
N ILE A 588 30.07 -32.15 -12.23
CA ILE A 588 29.07 -32.95 -11.52
C ILE A 588 28.15 -32.05 -10.70
N SER A 589 28.67 -31.03 -9.99
CA SER A 589 27.86 -30.07 -9.23
C SER A 589 26.85 -29.34 -10.13
N LYS A 590 27.25 -28.91 -11.32
CA LYS A 590 26.35 -28.25 -12.29
C LYS A 590 25.23 -29.19 -12.77
N ILE A 591 25.51 -30.48 -12.94
CA ILE A 591 24.47 -31.49 -13.27
C ILE A 591 23.56 -31.74 -12.07
N LEU A 592 24.09 -31.70 -10.86
CA LEU A 592 23.28 -31.90 -9.66
C LEU A 592 22.38 -30.69 -9.36
N ASP A 593 22.81 -29.49 -9.72
CA ASP A 593 21.98 -28.29 -9.63
C ASP A 593 20.78 -28.35 -10.58
N SER A 594 20.83 -29.14 -11.66
CA SER A 594 19.67 -29.35 -12.53
C SER A 594 18.61 -30.30 -11.94
N PHE A 595 18.91 -31.03 -10.86
CA PHE A 595 17.89 -31.76 -10.09
C PHE A 595 17.12 -30.88 -9.08
N LYS A 596 17.59 -29.66 -8.83
CA LYS A 596 16.97 -28.76 -7.85
C LYS A 596 15.81 -28.02 -8.52
N GLU A 597 14.58 -28.42 -8.19
CA GLU A 597 13.41 -27.61 -8.53
C GLU A 597 13.34 -26.32 -7.69
N VAL A 598 12.56 -25.39 -8.21
CA VAL A 598 12.25 -24.07 -7.63
C VAL A 598 11.79 -24.25 -6.17
N GLY A 599 12.53 -23.66 -5.21
CA GLY A 599 12.25 -23.75 -3.77
C GLY A 599 13.37 -24.33 -2.89
N SER A 600 14.51 -24.71 -3.46
CA SER A 600 15.67 -25.23 -2.69
C SER A 600 16.46 -24.17 -1.90
N TYR A 601 16.20 -22.89 -2.15
CA TYR A 601 16.78 -21.79 -1.38
C TYR A 601 15.83 -21.40 -0.25
N THR A 602 16.35 -20.88 0.85
CA THR A 602 15.52 -20.38 1.95
C THR A 602 15.84 -18.93 2.25
N CYS A 603 14.84 -18.14 2.64
CA CYS A 603 15.03 -16.76 3.01
C CYS A 603 16.03 -16.70 4.16
N HIS A 604 17.10 -15.93 3.95
CA HIS A 604 18.16 -15.74 4.93
C HIS A 604 17.66 -15.28 6.31
N ASN A 605 16.51 -14.59 6.37
CA ASN A 605 15.97 -14.01 7.60
C ASN A 605 14.93 -14.90 8.31
N CYS A 606 13.97 -15.48 7.58
CA CYS A 606 12.88 -16.28 8.18
C CYS A 606 12.92 -17.78 7.86
N GLY A 607 13.80 -18.22 6.96
CA GLY A 607 13.91 -19.61 6.52
C GLY A 607 12.83 -20.05 5.53
N TYR A 608 11.94 -19.15 5.08
CA TYR A 608 10.89 -19.45 4.11
C TYR A 608 11.48 -19.90 2.76
N PRO A 609 10.99 -20.97 2.10
CA PRO A 609 11.47 -21.38 0.78
C PRO A 609 11.34 -20.26 -0.27
N ILE A 610 12.41 -19.99 -1.01
CA ILE A 610 12.49 -18.92 -2.00
C ILE A 610 13.05 -19.43 -3.32
N GLU A 611 12.75 -18.70 -4.39
CA GLU A 611 13.31 -18.95 -5.71
C GLU A 611 14.60 -18.16 -5.94
N LYS A 612 15.38 -18.58 -6.95
CA LYS A 612 16.69 -17.99 -7.25
C LYS A 612 16.63 -16.48 -7.56
N ASP A 613 15.56 -16.04 -8.23
CA ASP A 613 15.45 -14.67 -8.75
C ASP A 613 14.69 -13.71 -7.82
N PHE A 614 14.21 -14.21 -6.67
CA PHE A 614 13.48 -13.38 -5.72
C PHE A 614 14.40 -12.34 -5.09
N LYS A 615 14.00 -11.07 -5.18
CA LYS A 615 14.74 -9.95 -4.53
C LYS A 615 14.27 -9.68 -3.11
N LEU A 616 13.01 -10.01 -2.81
CA LEU A 616 12.37 -9.84 -1.50
C LEU A 616 11.73 -11.17 -1.12
N CYS A 617 11.77 -11.50 0.17
CA CYS A 617 11.08 -12.67 0.69
C CYS A 617 9.57 -12.42 0.71
N PRO A 618 8.75 -13.31 0.13
CA PRO A 618 7.30 -13.14 0.11
C PRO A 618 6.65 -13.33 1.50
N ASP A 619 7.35 -14.00 2.44
CA ASP A 619 6.86 -14.23 3.80
C ASP A 619 7.21 -13.08 4.75
N CYS A 620 8.49 -12.75 4.89
CA CYS A 620 8.91 -11.70 5.82
C CYS A 620 9.08 -10.31 5.20
N GLY A 621 9.00 -10.18 3.87
CA GLY A 621 9.18 -8.92 3.14
C GLY A 621 10.64 -8.46 3.01
N GLU A 622 11.60 -9.15 3.63
CA GLU A 622 13.00 -8.71 3.69
C GLU A 622 13.78 -9.00 2.41
N PRO A 623 14.79 -8.17 2.06
CA PRO A 623 15.66 -8.40 0.91
C PRO A 623 16.43 -9.71 1.01
N ILE A 624 16.43 -10.48 -0.08
CA ILE A 624 17.19 -11.71 -0.18
C ILE A 624 18.61 -11.35 -0.61
N PRO A 625 19.64 -11.65 0.20
CA PRO A 625 21.02 -11.39 -0.19
C PRO A 625 21.48 -12.41 -1.24
N HIS A 626 22.03 -11.93 -2.37
CA HIS A 626 22.66 -12.77 -3.38
C HIS A 626 24.17 -12.71 -3.30
N CYS A 627 24.81 -13.80 -3.71
CA CYS A 627 26.25 -13.84 -3.82
C CYS A 627 26.72 -13.17 -5.11
N GLU A 628 27.61 -12.19 -4.99
CA GLU A 628 28.10 -11.44 -6.15
C GLU A 628 28.91 -12.25 -7.15
N ILE A 629 29.34 -13.46 -6.78
CA ILE A 629 30.20 -14.30 -7.61
C ILE A 629 29.35 -15.35 -8.35
N CYS A 630 28.61 -16.20 -7.62
CA CYS A 630 27.77 -17.22 -8.23
C CYS A 630 26.35 -16.74 -8.60
N LYS A 631 25.96 -15.55 -8.16
CA LYS A 631 24.64 -14.91 -8.37
C LYS A 631 23.46 -15.69 -7.80
N LEU A 632 23.70 -16.61 -6.87
CA LEU A 632 22.66 -17.38 -6.17
C LEU A 632 22.27 -16.71 -4.85
N PRO A 633 21.03 -16.91 -4.36
CA PRO A 633 20.63 -16.52 -3.01
C PRO A 633 21.54 -17.14 -1.94
N ILE A 634 21.82 -16.37 -0.90
CA ILE A 634 22.47 -16.85 0.31
C ILE A 634 21.35 -17.28 1.26
N SER A 635 21.26 -18.58 1.52
CA SER A 635 20.15 -19.18 2.26
C SER A 635 20.28 -19.04 3.78
N PHE A 636 19.21 -19.39 4.51
CA PHE A 636 19.22 -19.40 5.97
C PHE A 636 20.29 -20.38 6.50
N GLY A 637 21.13 -19.90 7.41
CA GLY A 637 22.21 -20.70 8.02
C GLY A 637 23.50 -20.81 7.19
N GLU A 638 23.54 -20.27 5.97
CA GLU A 638 24.77 -20.18 5.20
C GLU A 638 25.68 -19.07 5.72
N THR A 639 26.99 -19.34 5.77
CA THR A 639 27.99 -18.34 6.13
C THR A 639 28.30 -17.44 4.92
N TYR A 640 28.31 -16.13 5.15
CA TYR A 640 28.61 -15.17 4.10
C TYR A 640 29.54 -14.06 4.60
N GLY A 641 30.25 -13.45 3.65
CA GLY A 641 31.08 -12.27 3.86
C GLY A 641 30.50 -11.08 3.10
N PHE A 642 30.96 -9.87 3.47
CA PHE A 642 30.61 -8.64 2.75
C PHE A 642 31.82 -7.71 2.58
N CYS A 643 31.75 -6.84 1.57
CA CYS A 643 32.74 -5.78 1.34
C CYS A 643 32.50 -4.60 2.30
N PRO A 644 33.48 -4.14 3.09
CA PRO A 644 33.28 -3.02 4.03
C PRO A 644 33.13 -1.66 3.35
N LEU A 645 33.40 -1.56 2.04
CA LEU A 645 33.35 -0.28 1.31
C LEU A 645 32.05 -0.09 0.52
N CYS A 646 31.45 -1.17 0.01
CA CYS A 646 30.24 -1.11 -0.81
C CYS A 646 29.16 -2.11 -0.38
N GLU A 647 29.38 -2.82 0.72
CA GLU A 647 28.45 -3.77 1.36
C GLU A 647 27.99 -4.96 0.50
N ALA A 648 28.63 -5.14 -0.66
CA ALA A 648 28.38 -6.27 -1.55
C ALA A 648 28.65 -7.60 -0.84
N LYS A 649 27.73 -8.57 -0.99
CA LYS A 649 27.69 -9.83 -0.22
C LYS A 649 28.07 -11.03 -1.08
N GLY A 650 28.57 -12.09 -0.44
CA GLY A 650 28.70 -13.40 -1.07
C GLY A 650 28.98 -14.52 -0.10
N HIS A 651 28.69 -15.76 -0.52
CA HIS A 651 29.07 -16.94 0.25
C HIS A 651 30.52 -16.83 0.68
N LEU A 652 30.78 -17.08 1.96
CA LEU A 652 32.07 -16.79 2.56
C LEU A 652 33.24 -17.46 1.80
N PRO A 653 33.14 -18.75 1.38
CA PRO A 653 34.20 -19.39 0.60
C PRO A 653 34.44 -18.69 -0.75
N HIS A 654 33.38 -18.43 -1.53
CA HIS A 654 33.49 -17.76 -2.82
C HIS A 654 34.14 -16.38 -2.69
N PHE A 655 33.69 -15.59 -1.71
CA PHE A 655 34.18 -14.22 -1.52
C PHE A 655 35.63 -14.19 -1.06
N GLN A 656 36.03 -15.10 -0.16
CA GLN A 656 37.42 -15.23 0.29
C GLN A 656 38.35 -15.70 -0.83
N GLU A 657 37.95 -16.70 -1.62
CA GLU A 657 38.76 -17.17 -2.75
C GLU A 657 38.96 -16.09 -3.81
N TRP A 658 37.90 -15.34 -4.14
CA TRP A 658 38.00 -14.22 -5.08
C TRP A 658 38.99 -13.15 -4.62
N VAL A 659 38.89 -12.71 -3.36
CA VAL A 659 39.79 -11.68 -2.81
C VAL A 659 41.22 -12.21 -2.68
N LYS A 660 41.40 -13.49 -2.35
CA LYS A 660 42.73 -14.13 -2.32
C LYS A 660 43.38 -14.16 -3.70
N ALA A 661 42.59 -14.41 -4.75
CA ALA A 661 43.09 -14.48 -6.13
C ALA A 661 43.30 -13.09 -6.76
N ASN A 662 42.39 -12.13 -6.52
CA ASN A 662 42.34 -10.86 -7.26
C ASN A 662 42.71 -9.63 -6.41
N GLY A 663 42.70 -9.72 -5.08
CA GLY A 663 42.98 -8.63 -4.15
C GLY A 663 41.96 -7.48 -4.15
N THR A 664 40.80 -7.65 -4.79
CA THR A 664 39.76 -6.63 -4.98
C THR A 664 38.36 -7.18 -4.73
N CYS A 665 37.40 -6.28 -4.49
CA CYS A 665 35.98 -6.62 -4.39
C CYS A 665 35.40 -6.99 -5.77
N PRO A 666 34.61 -8.07 -5.90
CA PRO A 666 34.00 -8.46 -7.18
C PRO A 666 32.97 -7.46 -7.73
N HIS A 667 32.43 -6.59 -6.87
CA HIS A 667 31.41 -5.60 -7.26
C HIS A 667 32.01 -4.21 -7.55
N CYS A 668 32.69 -3.59 -6.57
CA CYS A 668 33.20 -2.22 -6.73
C CYS A 668 34.63 -2.13 -7.28
N LEU A 669 35.31 -3.28 -7.46
CA LEU A 669 36.68 -3.40 -7.97
C LEU A 669 37.77 -2.69 -7.13
N GLN A 670 37.41 -2.16 -5.95
CA GLN A 670 38.36 -1.56 -5.01
C GLN A 670 39.17 -2.64 -4.29
N LYS A 671 40.42 -2.32 -3.95
CA LYS A 671 41.29 -3.23 -3.19
C LYS A 671 40.75 -3.43 -1.78
N ILE A 672 40.64 -4.68 -1.36
CA ILE A 672 40.26 -5.06 0.00
C ILE A 672 41.19 -6.16 0.53
N PRO A 673 41.72 -6.04 1.76
CA PRO A 673 42.53 -7.09 2.37
C PRO A 673 41.66 -8.28 2.81
N LEU A 674 42.22 -9.49 2.81
CA LEU A 674 41.50 -10.71 3.17
C LEU A 674 40.97 -10.67 4.62
N GLU A 675 41.72 -10.03 5.54
CA GLU A 675 41.28 -9.83 6.93
C GLU A 675 40.12 -8.83 7.07
N GLY A 676 39.81 -8.07 6.01
CA GLY A 676 38.71 -7.11 5.98
C GLY A 676 37.34 -7.73 5.63
N ILE A 677 37.28 -9.02 5.30
CA ILE A 677 36.03 -9.74 5.08
C ILE A 677 35.51 -10.21 6.43
N VAL A 678 34.40 -9.63 6.89
CA VAL A 678 33.78 -10.00 8.17
C VAL A 678 32.84 -11.19 7.93
N PRO A 679 33.14 -12.39 8.47
CA PRO A 679 32.21 -13.51 8.41
C PRO A 679 31.04 -13.24 9.35
N VAL A 680 29.82 -13.33 8.83
CA VAL A 680 28.60 -13.16 9.61
C VAL A 680 27.95 -14.53 9.79
N GLU A 681 27.93 -15.01 11.03
CA GLU A 681 27.08 -16.13 11.44
C GLU A 681 25.74 -15.58 11.91
N HIS A 682 24.63 -16.07 11.34
CA HIS A 682 23.32 -15.56 11.69
C HIS A 682 22.93 -16.00 13.09
N THR A 683 22.83 -15.06 14.03
CA THR A 683 22.16 -15.30 15.32
C THR A 683 20.64 -15.17 15.15
N ILE A 684 19.92 -16.18 15.63
CA ILE A 684 18.46 -16.29 15.58
C ILE A 684 17.84 -15.07 16.28
N LYS A 685 17.15 -14.19 15.54
CA LYS A 685 16.10 -13.37 16.14
C LYS A 685 14.88 -14.27 16.31
N LYS A 686 14.72 -14.87 17.50
CA LYS A 686 13.49 -15.57 17.85
C LYS A 686 12.34 -14.57 17.73
N ARG A 687 11.46 -14.77 16.76
CA ARG A 687 10.09 -14.29 16.82
C ARG A 687 9.25 -15.39 17.44
#